data_AF-A0A182W9I0-F1
#
_entry.id   AF-A0A182W9I0-F1
#
_cell.length_a   1.000
_cell.length_b   1.000
_cell.length_c   1.000
_cell.angle_alpha   90.00
_cell.angle_beta   90.00
_cell.angle_gamma   90.00
#
_symmetry.space_group_name_H-M   'P 1'
#
loop_
_entity.id
_entity.type
_entity.pdbx_description
1 polymer ?
#
loop_
_entity_poly.entity_id
_entity_poly.type
_entity_poly.pdbx_seq_one_letter_code
_entity_poly.pdbx_strand_id
1 'polypeptide(L)'
;MKRMNIAHAAFVLVTLLSTYTLSQTACPETPVCDEEQVHQLDGSCNNLLNPVLGTANRPYARSVPANYADGIWEPARTTSGQPLPNARKLSLNLFGETEMQHPKNTLVSMQFGQFVAHDMSFTADADGIQCCADGKTVPRERASPRCLPIEVANDDPVMAEEGIGCMNMVRTKTTLEDSCSALEGEEAEQLSSVTAFLDLSVVYGNSLEQCNSLRTFTKGRMGVEERNGKQWLPAHPNRTTICNVKDDSDACYLTGDVRSNQSPHLTLIHQAFLLEHNRLARELAELYPDWDDNVLFQQARKINIAQYQRIVYYEWLPIYMGRQNMVAAGVLPELDQRNFARDYNHSVDPTVDNAFATAAFRFFHNLIAGHLDLVAESKQPTGSIRLSDWFNNPSVLEKDGNYGSLSRGMLYQPHDRPNCHLSPEVKHFLFRHGGAVGVDLKAIDIQRARDHGLGTYNDYREFCGLPRVTSWQEFNDLLRPATGSLIQGQYESVDDVELAVAGALERHYGDGMPGETYDCILLDQFRRTRVGDRFYFENDSMFTARQLHEIRKATMAKVLCDNTHGLKEIQKQAFFLWKPAWCNRGKKLRFRLAIRAVVGVCPVVASCDEGTTPYRTMDGSCNSLYNPLYGTPYRPYRRLLPAKYGDGVYEPARMSSGRPMPNARQLSVALFGETEVQDGRSTIINMQFGQLVAHDMSFTADVFGVKCCPNGKRIPPDLLPPRCMPLEVPPDDPVLPLEDIQCMSMLRTKTTLEYPCATNYGTAEQLSSVTAFLDLSIVYGNSVEQTASLRQYRGGLMEVEHRHGQDWPPHNPNASRLCQMREELDVCYLTGDLRSNQSPHLAILQIAHLLEHNRLASELSNLNPCWDDERLFQEARRINIGKYQSIVYNDWLPIYMGRENMLEHGLLHSVADAGGFIRDYNPLEDATVSNAFGTAAFRYFHNMIVGQLELSVGLAMVREALS
;
A
#
# COMPACT_ATOMS: atom_id res chain seq x y z
N MET A 1 -57.81 -34.75 30.94
CA MET A 1 -57.75 -34.07 32.25
C MET A 1 -56.35 -33.50 32.38
N LYS A 2 -56.06 -32.21 32.48
CA LYS A 2 -56.84 -31.00 32.75
C LYS A 2 -56.39 -29.86 31.80
N ARG A 3 -57.34 -28.97 31.52
CA ARG A 3 -57.27 -27.75 30.69
C ARG A 3 -56.45 -26.62 31.33
N MET A 4 -55.92 -25.74 30.48
CA MET A 4 -55.47 -24.32 30.61
C MET A 4 -54.04 -24.16 30.06
N ASN A 5 -53.70 -23.26 29.13
CA ASN A 5 -54.34 -22.01 28.71
C ASN A 5 -54.10 -21.75 27.21
N ILE A 6 -55.18 -21.67 26.43
CA ILE A 6 -55.22 -21.37 25.00
C ILE A 6 -54.96 -19.86 24.72
N ALA A 7 -54.65 -19.07 25.75
CA ALA A 7 -54.41 -17.63 25.64
C ALA A 7 -52.94 -17.23 25.35
N HIS A 8 -51.97 -18.15 25.40
CA HIS A 8 -50.55 -17.84 25.12
C HIS A 8 -50.08 -18.24 23.71
N ALA A 9 -50.78 -19.15 23.04
CA ALA A 9 -50.46 -19.55 21.66
C ALA A 9 -50.99 -18.55 20.60
N ALA A 10 -51.92 -17.66 20.99
CA ALA A 10 -52.46 -16.62 20.12
C ALA A 10 -51.65 -15.30 20.19
N PHE A 11 -50.72 -15.16 21.14
CA PHE A 11 -49.91 -13.94 21.29
C PHE A 11 -48.50 -14.05 20.67
N VAL A 12 -48.08 -15.25 20.25
CA VAL A 12 -46.81 -15.50 19.56
C VAL A 12 -47.00 -15.69 18.04
N LEU A 13 -48.23 -15.95 17.59
CA LEU A 13 -48.55 -16.09 16.17
C LEU A 13 -48.89 -14.76 15.46
N VAL A 14 -48.81 -13.63 16.17
CA VAL A 14 -49.00 -12.27 15.62
C VAL A 14 -47.71 -11.43 15.65
N THR A 15 -46.61 -11.93 16.20
CA THR A 15 -45.33 -11.19 16.30
C THR A 15 -44.18 -11.73 15.44
N LEU A 16 -44.41 -12.74 14.59
CA LEU A 16 -43.37 -13.26 13.66
C LEU A 16 -43.82 -13.38 12.20
N LEU A 17 -44.98 -12.79 11.87
CA LEU A 17 -45.44 -12.50 10.51
C LEU A 17 -45.92 -11.04 10.42
N SER A 18 -45.09 -10.11 10.88
CA SER A 18 -45.07 -8.77 10.29
C SER A 18 -44.28 -8.92 8.97
N THR A 19 -44.89 -9.41 7.90
CA THR A 19 -45.42 -8.47 6.88
C THR A 19 -45.31 -7.02 7.35
N TYR A 20 -44.31 -6.32 6.83
CA TYR A 20 -44.38 -4.86 6.69
C TYR A 20 -45.61 -4.54 5.85
N THR A 21 -46.78 -4.63 6.46
CA THR A 21 -47.90 -3.77 6.10
C THR A 21 -47.48 -2.40 6.62
N LEU A 22 -46.95 -1.58 5.71
CA LEU A 22 -46.93 -0.12 5.85
C LEU A 22 -48.39 0.34 6.04
N SER A 23 -48.88 0.20 7.26
CA SER A 23 -50.18 0.65 7.71
C SER A 23 -50.01 1.25 9.10
N GLN A 24 -49.20 2.31 9.18
CA GLN A 24 -49.60 3.58 9.76
C GLN A 24 -48.48 4.61 9.57
N THR A 25 -48.85 5.67 8.85
CA THR A 25 -48.20 6.95 8.62
C THR A 25 -47.74 7.62 9.92
N ALA A 26 -46.46 7.47 10.27
CA ALA A 26 -45.76 8.39 11.17
C ALA A 26 -44.30 8.47 10.70
N CYS A 27 -43.90 9.64 10.20
CA CYS A 27 -42.52 9.87 9.84
C CYS A 27 -41.66 9.97 11.09
N PRO A 28 -40.42 9.47 11.07
CA PRO A 28 -39.54 9.56 12.24
C PRO A 28 -39.41 11.03 12.66
N GLU A 29 -39.84 11.36 13.88
CA GLU A 29 -39.63 12.70 14.42
C GLU A 29 -38.12 12.99 14.48
N THR A 30 -37.72 14.22 14.16
CA THR A 30 -36.31 14.62 14.29
C THR A 30 -35.88 14.48 15.76
N PRO A 31 -34.86 13.66 16.06
CA PRO A 31 -34.49 13.41 17.44
C PRO A 31 -33.91 14.68 18.08
N VAL A 32 -34.20 14.88 19.36
CA VAL A 32 -33.62 15.96 20.18
C VAL A 32 -32.26 15.48 20.70
N CYS A 33 -31.19 16.16 20.28
CA CYS A 33 -29.82 15.79 20.60
C CYS A 33 -29.22 16.66 21.70
N ASP A 34 -28.34 16.08 22.49
CA ASP A 34 -27.50 16.77 23.47
C ASP A 34 -26.02 16.37 23.29
N GLU A 35 -25.10 17.11 23.91
CA GLU A 35 -23.66 16.85 23.81
C GLU A 35 -23.20 15.60 24.59
N GLU A 36 -23.99 15.11 25.54
CA GLU A 36 -23.65 13.98 26.42
C GLU A 36 -23.99 12.62 25.79
N GLN A 37 -24.72 12.59 24.68
CA GLN A 37 -25.16 11.38 24.01
C GLN A 37 -24.02 10.51 23.45
N VAL A 38 -24.13 9.21 23.71
CA VAL A 38 -23.32 8.14 23.11
C VAL A 38 -23.67 7.93 21.64
N HIS A 39 -22.75 7.32 20.89
CA HIS A 39 -22.97 6.95 19.50
C HIS A 39 -24.22 6.05 19.36
N GLN A 40 -25.27 6.55 18.72
CA GLN A 40 -26.52 5.81 18.55
C GLN A 40 -26.35 4.66 17.54
N LEU A 41 -27.27 3.70 17.55
CA LEU A 41 -27.22 2.54 16.65
C LEU A 41 -27.75 2.86 15.24
N ASP A 42 -28.64 3.84 15.13
CA ASP A 42 -29.24 4.30 13.88
C ASP A 42 -28.46 5.47 13.23
N GLY A 43 -27.34 5.86 13.84
CA GLY A 43 -26.50 6.99 13.41
C GLY A 43 -27.03 8.38 13.83
N SER A 44 -28.19 8.45 14.50
CA SER A 44 -28.80 9.73 14.84
C SER A 44 -27.96 10.52 15.85
N CYS A 45 -28.12 11.85 15.81
CA CYS A 45 -27.39 12.77 16.69
C CYS A 45 -25.85 12.73 16.56
N ASN A 46 -25.30 12.11 15.50
CA ASN A 46 -23.88 12.29 15.18
C ASN A 46 -23.60 13.77 14.90
N ASN A 47 -24.41 14.37 14.01
CA ASN A 47 -24.42 15.81 13.77
C ASN A 47 -25.49 16.50 14.63
N LEU A 48 -25.07 17.39 15.53
CA LEU A 48 -25.98 18.06 16.47
C LEU A 48 -26.86 19.13 15.83
N LEU A 49 -26.43 19.72 14.71
CA LEU A 49 -27.21 20.72 13.98
C LEU A 49 -28.21 20.08 13.02
N ASN A 50 -27.85 18.94 12.44
CA ASN A 50 -28.73 18.16 11.58
C ASN A 50 -28.72 16.69 12.02
N PRO A 51 -29.57 16.33 13.01
CA PRO A 51 -29.57 15.02 13.66
C PRO A 51 -29.79 13.80 12.77
N VAL A 52 -30.24 14.00 11.53
CA VAL A 52 -30.60 12.93 10.60
C VAL A 52 -29.52 12.64 9.55
N LEU A 53 -28.42 13.40 9.50
CA LEU A 53 -27.35 13.15 8.54
C LEU A 53 -26.63 11.84 8.84
N GLY A 54 -26.53 10.98 7.82
CA GLY A 54 -25.90 9.66 7.93
C GLY A 54 -26.74 8.60 8.64
N THR A 55 -28.00 8.86 9.00
CA THR A 55 -28.86 7.86 9.64
C THR A 55 -29.32 6.79 8.64
N ALA A 56 -29.58 5.58 9.13
CA ALA A 56 -30.19 4.51 8.34
C ALA A 56 -31.61 4.86 7.83
N ASN A 57 -32.07 4.17 6.79
CA ASN A 57 -33.37 4.35 6.13
C ASN A 57 -33.58 5.75 5.53
N ARG A 58 -32.53 6.32 4.93
CA ARG A 58 -32.55 7.64 4.29
C ARG A 58 -32.05 7.57 2.84
N PRO A 59 -32.41 8.56 1.99
CA PRO A 59 -31.85 8.68 0.65
C PRO A 59 -30.33 8.72 0.64
N TYR A 60 -29.71 8.14 -0.39
CA TYR A 60 -28.30 8.41 -0.69
C TYR A 60 -28.10 9.91 -1.03
N ALA A 61 -26.89 10.41 -0.81
CA ALA A 61 -26.50 11.72 -1.32
C ALA A 61 -26.27 11.68 -2.84
N ARG A 62 -26.39 12.84 -3.50
CA ARG A 62 -26.05 13.01 -4.91
C ARG A 62 -25.05 14.13 -5.12
N SER A 63 -23.84 13.75 -5.53
CA SER A 63 -22.81 14.66 -6.03
C SER A 63 -23.07 15.14 -7.46
N VAL A 64 -23.74 14.30 -8.26
CA VAL A 64 -24.18 14.60 -9.63
C VAL A 64 -25.69 14.35 -9.71
N PRO A 65 -26.47 15.24 -10.36
CA PRO A 65 -27.92 15.07 -10.51
C PRO A 65 -28.32 13.72 -11.12
N ALA A 66 -29.55 13.27 -10.84
CA ALA A 66 -30.03 12.01 -11.40
C ALA A 66 -30.18 12.13 -12.94
N ASN A 67 -29.83 11.06 -13.64
CA ASN A 67 -29.99 10.93 -15.08
C ASN A 67 -31.09 9.91 -15.38
N TYR A 68 -32.33 10.38 -15.39
CA TYR A 68 -33.51 9.59 -15.80
C TYR A 68 -34.06 10.14 -17.11
N ALA A 69 -34.48 9.26 -18.03
CA ALA A 69 -34.97 9.64 -19.35
C ALA A 69 -36.27 10.46 -19.31
N ASP A 70 -37.09 10.26 -18.26
CA ASP A 70 -38.29 11.04 -17.98
C ASP A 70 -38.10 12.10 -16.89
N GLY A 71 -36.87 12.27 -16.39
CA GLY A 71 -36.55 13.14 -15.27
C GLY A 71 -37.14 12.68 -13.93
N ILE A 72 -37.63 11.44 -13.82
CA ILE A 72 -38.26 10.93 -12.60
C ILE A 72 -37.65 9.61 -12.19
N TRP A 73 -37.75 8.58 -13.03
CA TRP A 73 -37.31 7.24 -12.68
C TRP A 73 -37.00 6.35 -13.89
N GLU A 74 -37.42 6.67 -15.11
CA GLU A 74 -37.15 5.80 -16.27
C GLU A 74 -35.65 5.76 -16.62
N PRO A 75 -35.06 4.58 -16.87
CA PRO A 75 -33.63 4.45 -17.15
C PRO A 75 -33.15 5.39 -18.27
N ALA A 76 -31.93 5.92 -18.12
CA ALA A 76 -31.30 6.81 -19.09
C ALA A 76 -31.27 6.24 -20.52
N ARG A 77 -31.25 7.15 -21.49
CA ARG A 77 -31.16 6.87 -22.93
C ARG A 77 -29.89 7.50 -23.50
N THR A 78 -29.47 7.02 -24.67
CA THR A 78 -28.39 7.63 -25.43
C THR A 78 -28.76 9.06 -25.85
N THR A 79 -27.76 9.83 -26.25
CA THR A 79 -27.88 11.17 -26.84
C THR A 79 -28.79 11.22 -28.07
N SER A 80 -28.98 10.09 -28.77
CA SER A 80 -29.92 9.95 -29.90
C SER A 80 -31.35 9.53 -29.49
N GLY A 81 -31.57 9.27 -28.20
CA GLY A 81 -32.85 8.83 -27.62
C GLY A 81 -33.06 7.30 -27.64
N GLN A 82 -32.07 6.52 -28.05
CA GLN A 82 -32.15 5.06 -28.05
C GLN A 82 -31.88 4.47 -26.65
N PRO A 83 -32.30 3.22 -26.37
CA PRO A 83 -31.88 2.54 -25.15
C PRO A 83 -30.35 2.40 -25.06
N LEU A 84 -29.80 2.52 -23.85
CA LEU A 84 -28.38 2.24 -23.60
C LEU A 84 -28.03 0.77 -23.95
N PRO A 85 -26.75 0.47 -24.26
CA PRO A 85 -26.33 -0.88 -24.66
C PRO A 85 -26.71 -1.94 -23.63
N ASN A 86 -26.97 -3.17 -24.04
CA ASN A 86 -27.37 -4.23 -23.11
C ASN A 86 -26.25 -4.52 -22.07
N ALA A 87 -26.59 -4.53 -20.77
CA ALA A 87 -25.62 -4.68 -19.68
C ALA A 87 -24.85 -6.02 -19.71
N ARG A 88 -25.52 -7.12 -20.11
CA ARG A 88 -24.87 -8.43 -20.28
C ARG A 88 -23.90 -8.42 -21.45
N LYS A 89 -24.26 -7.79 -22.57
CA LYS A 89 -23.33 -7.60 -23.71
C LYS A 89 -22.12 -6.77 -23.32
N LEU A 90 -22.30 -5.69 -22.56
CA LEU A 90 -21.19 -4.89 -22.04
C LEU A 90 -20.26 -5.72 -21.13
N SER A 91 -20.83 -6.51 -20.22
CA SER A 91 -20.08 -7.45 -19.37
C SER A 91 -19.25 -8.44 -20.20
N LEU A 92 -19.86 -9.07 -21.22
CA LEU A 92 -19.18 -10.03 -22.09
C LEU A 92 -18.07 -9.39 -22.93
N ASN A 93 -18.34 -8.22 -23.52
CA ASN A 93 -17.47 -7.61 -24.52
C ASN A 93 -16.32 -6.79 -23.91
N LEU A 94 -16.54 -6.15 -22.75
CA LEU A 94 -15.58 -5.22 -22.16
C LEU A 94 -14.81 -5.81 -20.97
N PHE A 95 -15.36 -6.84 -20.32
CA PHE A 95 -14.76 -7.45 -19.14
C PHE A 95 -14.39 -8.90 -19.42
N GLY A 96 -13.10 -9.22 -19.42
CA GLY A 96 -12.64 -10.59 -19.67
C GLY A 96 -12.89 -11.54 -18.49
N GLU A 97 -12.41 -12.78 -18.61
CA GLU A 97 -12.74 -13.87 -17.65
C GLU A 97 -11.50 -14.54 -17.03
N THR A 98 -10.36 -13.88 -17.11
CA THR A 98 -9.08 -14.43 -16.68
C THR A 98 -8.78 -13.99 -15.26
N GLU A 99 -8.80 -14.93 -14.32
CA GLU A 99 -8.32 -14.68 -12.96
C GLU A 99 -6.80 -14.45 -12.97
N MET A 100 -6.36 -13.39 -12.30
CA MET A 100 -4.96 -12.97 -12.20
C MET A 100 -4.59 -12.70 -10.74
N GLN A 101 -4.04 -13.71 -10.06
CA GLN A 101 -3.68 -13.61 -8.63
C GLN A 101 -2.84 -12.37 -8.26
N HIS A 102 -3.28 -11.62 -7.25
CA HIS A 102 -2.55 -10.47 -6.73
C HIS A 102 -1.18 -10.90 -6.18
N PRO A 103 -0.07 -10.25 -6.56
CA PRO A 103 1.27 -10.74 -6.22
C PRO A 103 1.66 -10.48 -4.76
N LYS A 104 0.85 -9.71 -4.03
CA LYS A 104 1.19 -9.19 -2.70
C LYS A 104 0.10 -9.31 -1.66
N ASN A 105 -1.19 -9.40 -2.04
CA ASN A 105 -2.29 -9.21 -1.11
C ASN A 105 -3.10 -10.48 -0.93
N THR A 106 -3.52 -10.74 0.30
CA THR A 106 -4.26 -11.93 0.70
C THR A 106 -5.74 -11.78 0.40
N LEU A 107 -6.46 -12.89 0.34
CA LEU A 107 -7.90 -12.90 0.17
C LEU A 107 -8.64 -12.12 1.27
N VAL A 108 -8.09 -12.04 2.50
CA VAL A 108 -8.63 -11.14 3.56
C VAL A 108 -8.73 -9.69 3.09
N SER A 109 -7.79 -9.21 2.24
CA SER A 109 -7.77 -7.83 1.75
C SER A 109 -9.00 -7.49 0.91
N MET A 110 -9.38 -8.37 -0.01
CA MET A 110 -10.61 -8.21 -0.78
C MET A 110 -11.84 -8.35 0.12
N GLN A 111 -11.86 -9.36 0.99
CA GLN A 111 -13.03 -9.65 1.79
C GLN A 111 -13.34 -8.57 2.84
N PHE A 112 -12.30 -7.95 3.40
CA PHE A 112 -12.48 -6.83 4.31
C PHE A 112 -13.05 -5.60 3.60
N GLY A 113 -12.74 -5.40 2.31
CA GLY A 113 -13.38 -4.37 1.50
C GLY A 113 -14.89 -4.57 1.36
N GLN A 114 -15.34 -5.81 1.14
CA GLN A 114 -16.77 -6.11 1.15
C GLN A 114 -17.41 -5.85 2.53
N PHE A 115 -16.72 -6.19 3.62
CA PHE A 115 -17.19 -5.91 4.98
C PHE A 115 -17.36 -4.41 5.22
N VAL A 116 -16.43 -3.57 4.73
CA VAL A 116 -16.53 -2.10 4.73
C VAL A 116 -17.71 -1.61 3.88
N ALA A 117 -17.93 -2.18 2.69
CA ALA A 117 -19.05 -1.81 1.82
C ALA A 117 -20.39 -1.97 2.53
N HIS A 118 -20.53 -3.08 3.28
CA HIS A 118 -21.76 -3.45 3.96
C HIS A 118 -22.05 -2.56 5.17
N ASP A 119 -21.01 -2.01 5.82
CA ASP A 119 -21.17 -1.07 6.93
C ASP A 119 -21.70 0.28 6.47
N MET A 120 -21.32 0.70 5.26
CA MET A 120 -21.68 2.03 4.73
C MET A 120 -22.92 2.03 3.83
N SER A 121 -23.27 0.90 3.21
CA SER A 121 -24.33 0.90 2.20
C SER A 121 -25.13 -0.41 2.14
N PHE A 122 -26.45 -0.26 2.00
CA PHE A 122 -27.38 -1.35 1.69
C PHE A 122 -28.64 -0.77 1.06
N THR A 123 -28.92 -1.11 -0.18
CA THR A 123 -30.14 -0.65 -0.86
C THR A 123 -31.39 -1.30 -0.28
N ALA A 124 -32.42 -0.52 0.03
CA ALA A 124 -33.71 -1.05 0.48
C ALA A 124 -34.39 -1.87 -0.65
N ASP A 125 -34.53 -3.17 -0.42
CA ASP A 125 -35.06 -4.11 -1.41
C ASP A 125 -36.59 -4.22 -1.42
N ALA A 126 -37.10 -4.72 -2.55
CA ALA A 126 -38.50 -5.04 -2.77
C ALA A 126 -38.66 -6.56 -2.87
N ASP A 127 -38.99 -7.21 -1.75
CA ASP A 127 -39.11 -8.66 -1.69
C ASP A 127 -40.27 -9.22 -2.53
N GLY A 128 -40.05 -10.41 -3.10
CA GLY A 128 -41.11 -11.22 -3.73
C GLY A 128 -41.46 -10.88 -5.18
N ILE A 129 -40.76 -9.94 -5.83
CA ILE A 129 -41.00 -9.58 -7.23
C ILE A 129 -40.14 -10.44 -8.17
N GLN A 130 -40.77 -11.11 -9.13
CA GLN A 130 -40.09 -11.78 -10.24
C GLN A 130 -40.35 -11.08 -11.56
N CYS A 131 -39.26 -10.67 -12.21
CA CYS A 131 -39.20 -9.99 -13.50
C CYS A 131 -38.67 -10.89 -14.62
N CYS A 132 -37.91 -11.91 -14.22
CA CYS A 132 -37.52 -13.03 -15.06
C CYS A 132 -37.90 -14.33 -14.35
N ALA A 133 -38.82 -15.09 -14.95
CA ALA A 133 -39.32 -16.35 -14.40
C ALA A 133 -39.00 -17.49 -15.37
N ASP A 134 -38.40 -18.56 -14.86
CA ASP A 134 -37.97 -19.72 -15.66
C ASP A 134 -37.14 -19.32 -16.90
N GLY A 135 -36.23 -18.35 -16.72
CA GLY A 135 -35.38 -17.83 -17.79
C GLY A 135 -36.12 -16.97 -18.83
N LYS A 136 -37.38 -16.58 -18.60
CA LYS A 136 -38.16 -15.77 -19.55
C LYS A 136 -38.68 -14.50 -18.91
N THR A 137 -38.65 -13.42 -19.68
CA THR A 137 -39.11 -12.11 -19.20
C THR A 137 -40.60 -12.19 -18.92
N VAL A 138 -41.01 -11.70 -17.75
CA VAL A 138 -42.43 -11.62 -17.41
C VAL A 138 -43.09 -10.59 -18.33
N PRO A 139 -44.19 -10.92 -19.04
CA PRO A 139 -44.85 -9.98 -19.94
C PRO A 139 -45.30 -8.71 -19.21
N ARG A 140 -45.18 -7.55 -19.87
CA ARG A 140 -45.37 -6.22 -19.27
C ARG A 140 -46.73 -6.04 -18.61
N GLU A 141 -47.77 -6.71 -19.10
CA GLU A 141 -49.13 -6.66 -18.54
C GLU A 141 -49.25 -7.34 -17.17
N ARG A 142 -48.30 -8.24 -16.86
CA ARG A 142 -48.24 -8.99 -15.59
C ARG A 142 -47.01 -8.64 -14.75
N ALA A 143 -46.03 -7.94 -15.35
CA ALA A 143 -44.83 -7.51 -14.67
C ALA A 143 -45.15 -6.39 -13.68
N SER A 144 -44.47 -6.41 -12.53
CA SER A 144 -44.46 -5.25 -11.64
C SER A 144 -43.84 -4.04 -12.36
N PRO A 145 -44.30 -2.80 -12.10
CA PRO A 145 -43.61 -1.61 -12.59
C PRO A 145 -42.16 -1.52 -12.13
N ARG A 146 -41.80 -2.20 -11.02
CA ARG A 146 -40.41 -2.30 -10.54
C ARG A 146 -39.54 -3.27 -11.35
N CYS A 147 -40.03 -3.85 -12.43
CA CYS A 147 -39.24 -4.78 -13.22
C CYS A 147 -38.27 -4.10 -14.16
N LEU A 148 -36.99 -4.43 -14.00
CA LEU A 148 -35.91 -3.98 -14.87
C LEU A 148 -34.98 -5.16 -15.22
N PRO A 149 -35.51 -6.25 -15.82
CA PRO A 149 -34.72 -7.44 -16.11
C PRO A 149 -33.61 -7.13 -17.11
N ILE A 150 -32.48 -7.83 -16.99
CA ILE A 150 -31.39 -7.75 -17.96
C ILE A 150 -31.66 -8.78 -19.04
N GLU A 151 -31.91 -8.34 -20.26
CA GLU A 151 -32.14 -9.25 -21.39
C GLU A 151 -30.87 -10.04 -21.71
N VAL A 152 -31.02 -11.33 -22.00
CA VAL A 152 -29.95 -12.20 -22.48
C VAL A 152 -30.17 -12.42 -23.98
N ALA A 153 -29.15 -12.15 -24.78
CA ALA A 153 -29.25 -12.27 -26.22
C ALA A 153 -29.19 -13.75 -26.65
N ASN A 154 -29.80 -14.07 -27.80
CA ASN A 154 -29.83 -15.45 -28.32
C ASN A 154 -28.43 -16.00 -28.67
N ASP A 155 -27.45 -15.12 -28.86
CA ASP A 155 -26.04 -15.42 -29.11
C ASP A 155 -25.17 -15.36 -27.84
N ASP A 156 -25.76 -15.26 -26.64
CA ASP A 156 -25.01 -15.37 -25.39
C ASP A 156 -24.35 -16.75 -25.27
N PRO A 157 -23.02 -16.82 -25.03
CA PRO A 157 -22.28 -18.07 -25.09
C PRO A 157 -22.51 -19.01 -23.90
N VAL A 158 -23.22 -18.58 -22.86
CA VAL A 158 -23.38 -19.37 -21.62
C VAL A 158 -24.85 -19.50 -21.22
N MET A 159 -25.56 -18.37 -21.09
CA MET A 159 -26.92 -18.36 -20.57
C MET A 159 -27.94 -18.83 -21.62
N ALA A 160 -27.73 -18.50 -22.90
CA ALA A 160 -28.65 -18.90 -23.97
C ALA A 160 -28.61 -20.41 -24.24
N GLU A 161 -27.47 -21.08 -24.04
CA GLU A 161 -27.35 -22.54 -24.17
C GLU A 161 -28.25 -23.28 -23.17
N GLU A 162 -28.46 -22.70 -21.98
CA GLU A 162 -29.36 -23.20 -20.93
C GLU A 162 -30.81 -22.72 -21.09
N GLY A 163 -31.13 -22.04 -22.21
CA GLY A 163 -32.47 -21.50 -22.48
C GLY A 163 -32.86 -20.30 -21.62
N ILE A 164 -31.88 -19.62 -21.01
CA ILE A 164 -32.09 -18.40 -20.21
C ILE A 164 -32.07 -17.18 -21.15
N GLY A 165 -33.21 -16.51 -21.28
CA GLY A 165 -33.41 -15.29 -22.07
C GLY A 165 -33.42 -13.98 -21.26
N CYS A 166 -33.32 -14.05 -19.93
CA CYS A 166 -33.17 -12.87 -19.07
C CYS A 166 -32.52 -13.21 -17.73
N MET A 167 -32.01 -12.18 -17.04
CA MET A 167 -31.69 -12.23 -15.62
C MET A 167 -32.70 -11.40 -14.82
N ASN A 168 -33.11 -11.95 -13.67
CA ASN A 168 -34.04 -11.27 -12.78
C ASN A 168 -33.39 -10.06 -12.12
N MET A 169 -33.98 -8.89 -12.28
CA MET A 169 -33.59 -7.69 -11.53
C MET A 169 -34.83 -6.85 -11.23
N VAL A 170 -34.89 -6.41 -9.97
CA VAL A 170 -35.96 -5.59 -9.41
C VAL A 170 -35.37 -4.25 -9.01
N ARG A 171 -36.07 -3.17 -9.36
CA ARG A 171 -35.69 -1.80 -9.02
C ARG A 171 -35.70 -1.59 -7.51
N THR A 172 -34.71 -0.84 -7.02
CA THR A 172 -34.55 -0.49 -5.61
C THR A 172 -35.75 0.36 -5.14
N LYS A 173 -36.14 0.25 -3.86
CA LYS A 173 -37.15 1.13 -3.28
C LYS A 173 -36.66 2.59 -3.26
N THR A 174 -37.54 3.53 -3.61
CA THR A 174 -37.21 4.95 -3.68
C THR A 174 -38.12 5.80 -2.79
N THR A 175 -37.83 7.11 -2.74
CA THR A 175 -38.66 8.14 -2.12
C THR A 175 -40.06 8.24 -2.71
N LEU A 176 -40.27 7.83 -3.98
CA LEU A 176 -41.60 7.80 -4.60
C LEU A 176 -42.56 6.86 -3.88
N GLU A 177 -42.01 5.85 -3.19
CA GLU A 177 -42.78 4.86 -2.44
C GLU A 177 -42.64 5.04 -0.92
N ASP A 178 -42.02 6.13 -0.48
CA ASP A 178 -41.87 6.49 0.93
C ASP A 178 -42.82 7.62 1.31
N SER A 179 -43.81 7.32 2.16
CA SER A 179 -44.80 8.29 2.62
C SER A 179 -44.23 9.51 3.36
N CYS A 180 -42.94 9.46 3.72
CA CYS A 180 -42.23 10.53 4.43
C CYS A 180 -41.39 11.44 3.56
N SER A 181 -41.21 11.07 2.29
CA SER A 181 -40.37 11.79 1.33
C SER A 181 -41.09 12.02 -0.01
N ALA A 182 -42.31 11.46 -0.19
CA ALA A 182 -43.07 11.57 -1.42
C ALA A 182 -43.61 12.99 -1.63
N LEU A 183 -42.95 13.76 -2.49
CA LEU A 183 -43.51 14.93 -3.17
C LEU A 183 -43.79 14.53 -4.63
N GLU A 184 -45.03 14.71 -5.10
CA GLU A 184 -45.39 14.40 -6.50
C GLU A 184 -44.54 15.24 -7.47
N GLY A 185 -43.83 14.57 -8.38
CA GLY A 185 -43.04 15.20 -9.44
C GLY A 185 -41.54 15.36 -9.16
N GLU A 186 -41.03 14.87 -8.04
CA GLU A 186 -39.59 14.85 -7.74
C GLU A 186 -38.88 13.61 -8.31
N GLU A 187 -37.57 13.74 -8.52
CA GLU A 187 -36.68 12.66 -8.96
C GLU A 187 -36.65 11.51 -7.94
N ALA A 188 -36.58 10.27 -8.43
CA ALA A 188 -36.56 9.10 -7.58
C ALA A 188 -35.22 8.94 -6.86
N GLU A 189 -35.24 8.94 -5.53
CA GLU A 189 -34.05 8.75 -4.71
C GLU A 189 -34.06 7.42 -3.97
N GLN A 190 -33.01 6.62 -4.13
CA GLN A 190 -32.90 5.30 -3.50
C GLN A 190 -32.52 5.43 -2.03
N LEU A 191 -33.09 4.55 -1.21
CA LEU A 191 -32.87 4.54 0.23
C LEU A 191 -31.73 3.59 0.62
N SER A 192 -30.87 4.03 1.53
CA SER A 192 -29.94 3.18 2.28
C SER A 192 -30.62 2.67 3.56
N SER A 193 -30.55 1.37 3.84
CA SER A 193 -31.06 0.76 5.06
C SER A 193 -30.04 0.70 6.21
N VAL A 194 -28.82 1.20 5.99
CA VAL A 194 -27.72 1.20 6.99
C VAL A 194 -27.18 2.62 7.22
N THR A 195 -26.48 2.81 8.34
CA THR A 195 -25.82 4.10 8.65
C THR A 195 -24.71 4.41 7.64
N ALA A 196 -24.35 5.68 7.51
CA ALA A 196 -23.26 6.11 6.62
C ALA A 196 -21.86 5.98 7.26
N PHE A 197 -21.81 5.66 8.55
CA PHE A 197 -20.59 5.70 9.35
C PHE A 197 -19.83 4.38 9.33
N LEU A 198 -18.54 4.42 9.65
CA LEU A 198 -17.74 3.23 9.90
C LEU A 198 -17.86 2.85 11.38
N ASP A 199 -19.01 2.29 11.76
CA ASP A 199 -19.47 2.12 13.14
C ASP A 199 -19.73 0.65 13.53
N LEU A 200 -19.32 -0.30 12.67
CA LEU A 200 -19.57 -1.73 12.84
C LEU A 200 -21.07 -2.05 13.00
N SER A 201 -21.97 -1.31 12.37
CA SER A 201 -23.39 -1.67 12.23
C SER A 201 -23.56 -3.08 11.66
N VAL A 202 -22.61 -3.56 10.84
CA VAL A 202 -22.54 -4.96 10.38
C VAL A 202 -22.44 -6.02 11.51
N VAL A 203 -22.02 -5.62 12.71
CA VAL A 203 -21.98 -6.45 13.92
C VAL A 203 -23.12 -6.09 14.87
N TYR A 204 -23.38 -4.79 15.06
CA TYR A 204 -24.28 -4.29 16.11
C TYR A 204 -25.72 -4.05 15.66
N GLY A 205 -25.97 -3.99 14.36
CA GLY A 205 -27.24 -3.60 13.77
C GLY A 205 -27.43 -2.09 13.67
N ASN A 206 -28.48 -1.69 12.96
CA ASN A 206 -28.82 -0.30 12.63
C ASN A 206 -30.00 0.23 13.48
N SER A 207 -30.45 -0.54 14.47
CA SER A 207 -31.53 -0.16 15.37
C SER A 207 -31.38 -0.81 16.73
N LEU A 208 -32.03 -0.22 17.75
CA LEU A 208 -32.04 -0.77 19.10
C LEU A 208 -32.67 -2.17 19.14
N GLU A 209 -33.73 -2.40 18.37
CA GLU A 209 -34.40 -3.70 18.29
C GLU A 209 -33.45 -4.78 17.74
N GLN A 210 -32.77 -4.48 16.63
CA GLN A 210 -31.83 -5.40 16.01
C GLN A 210 -30.67 -5.70 16.97
N CYS A 211 -30.07 -4.67 17.56
CA CYS A 211 -28.97 -4.82 18.50
C CYS A 211 -29.38 -5.65 19.73
N ASN A 212 -30.57 -5.37 20.29
CA ASN A 212 -31.10 -6.10 21.45
C ASN A 212 -31.30 -7.59 21.13
N SER A 213 -31.74 -7.93 19.92
CA SER A 213 -31.89 -9.32 19.49
C SER A 213 -30.55 -10.08 19.43
N LEU A 214 -29.44 -9.35 19.30
CA LEU A 214 -28.08 -9.88 19.22
C LEU A 214 -27.35 -9.88 20.57
N ARG A 215 -27.90 -9.28 21.63
CA ARG A 215 -27.26 -9.14 22.95
C ARG A 215 -27.68 -10.24 23.93
N THR A 216 -26.79 -10.56 24.86
CA THR A 216 -27.09 -11.45 25.99
C THR A 216 -27.64 -10.72 27.22
N PHE A 217 -27.49 -9.39 27.26
CA PHE A 217 -27.75 -8.55 28.44
C PHE A 217 -27.05 -9.05 29.71
N THR A 218 -25.91 -9.72 29.53
CA THR A 218 -25.06 -10.19 30.64
C THR A 218 -23.61 -9.80 30.38
N LYS A 219 -23.03 -9.01 31.29
CA LYS A 219 -21.62 -8.57 31.27
C LYS A 219 -21.20 -7.88 29.95
N GLY A 220 -22.13 -7.19 29.31
CA GLY A 220 -21.93 -6.43 28.09
C GLY A 220 -21.70 -7.26 26.84
N ARG A 221 -22.12 -8.53 26.80
CA ARG A 221 -21.76 -9.46 25.71
C ARG A 221 -22.83 -9.58 24.62
N MET A 222 -22.36 -9.81 23.40
CA MET A 222 -23.15 -10.27 22.24
C MET A 222 -23.38 -11.78 22.32
N GLY A 223 -24.51 -12.22 21.78
CA GLY A 223 -24.93 -13.62 21.72
C GLY A 223 -23.96 -14.46 20.89
N VAL A 224 -23.67 -15.66 21.39
CA VAL A 224 -22.89 -16.69 20.69
C VAL A 224 -23.47 -18.06 21.02
N GLU A 225 -23.33 -19.01 20.10
CA GLU A 225 -23.68 -20.42 20.33
C GLU A 225 -22.41 -21.25 20.55
N GLU A 226 -22.35 -21.99 21.66
CA GLU A 226 -21.26 -22.94 21.88
C GLU A 226 -21.59 -24.29 21.24
N ARG A 227 -20.77 -24.68 20.25
CA ARG A 227 -20.91 -25.95 19.54
C ARG A 227 -19.53 -26.60 19.41
N ASN A 228 -19.39 -27.82 19.94
CA ASN A 228 -18.13 -28.58 19.95
C ASN A 228 -16.94 -27.81 20.56
N GLY A 229 -17.19 -27.06 21.65
CA GLY A 229 -16.16 -26.26 22.34
C GLY A 229 -15.69 -25.01 21.59
N LYS A 230 -16.43 -24.59 20.54
CA LYS A 230 -16.18 -23.36 19.78
C LYS A 230 -17.38 -22.42 19.88
N GLN A 231 -17.11 -21.12 19.89
CA GLN A 231 -18.14 -20.08 19.89
C GLN A 231 -18.49 -19.68 18.46
N TRP A 232 -19.76 -19.73 18.11
CA TRP A 232 -20.27 -19.37 16.79
C TRP A 232 -21.21 -18.18 16.89
N LEU A 233 -21.38 -17.47 15.76
CA LEU A 233 -22.47 -16.49 15.63
C LEU A 233 -23.83 -17.16 15.96
N PRO A 234 -24.80 -16.42 16.50
CA PRO A 234 -26.15 -16.94 16.73
C PRO A 234 -26.76 -17.49 15.44
N ALA A 235 -27.56 -18.55 15.54
CA ALA A 235 -28.28 -19.04 14.38
C ALA A 235 -29.43 -18.10 13.97
N HIS A 236 -29.64 -17.98 12.67
CA HIS A 236 -30.80 -17.28 12.13
C HIS A 236 -32.08 -18.07 12.45
N PRO A 237 -33.16 -17.43 12.95
CA PRO A 237 -34.41 -18.13 13.26
C PRO A 237 -35.11 -18.70 12.02
N ASN A 238 -34.90 -18.09 10.85
CA ASN A 238 -35.49 -18.51 9.57
C ASN A 238 -34.40 -18.96 8.58
N ARG A 239 -33.72 -20.09 8.86
CA ARG A 239 -32.51 -20.49 8.13
C ARG A 239 -32.75 -20.77 6.64
N THR A 240 -33.78 -21.55 6.33
CA THR A 240 -34.13 -21.97 4.96
C THR A 240 -34.65 -20.84 4.08
N THR A 241 -35.06 -19.71 4.66
CA THR A 241 -35.49 -18.52 3.89
C THR A 241 -34.34 -17.58 3.59
N ILE A 242 -33.37 -17.45 4.51
CA ILE A 242 -32.27 -16.49 4.39
C ILE A 242 -31.04 -17.10 3.70
N CYS A 243 -30.75 -18.36 3.96
CA CYS A 243 -29.61 -19.07 3.40
C CYS A 243 -30.07 -20.16 2.43
N ASN A 244 -29.24 -20.49 1.45
CA ASN A 244 -29.44 -21.60 0.53
C ASN A 244 -29.04 -22.93 1.20
N VAL A 245 -29.85 -23.36 2.16
CA VAL A 245 -29.65 -24.55 2.98
C VAL A 245 -30.83 -25.51 2.88
N LYS A 246 -30.61 -26.81 3.14
CA LYS A 246 -31.63 -27.85 2.87
C LYS A 246 -32.70 -27.91 3.95
N ASP A 247 -32.28 -27.78 5.20
CA ASP A 247 -33.15 -27.84 6.36
C ASP A 247 -32.55 -27.01 7.51
N ASP A 248 -33.32 -26.84 8.59
CA ASP A 248 -32.93 -26.00 9.72
C ASP A 248 -31.76 -26.56 10.56
N SER A 249 -31.23 -27.75 10.25
CA SER A 249 -30.01 -28.27 10.89
C SER A 249 -28.73 -27.66 10.31
N ASP A 250 -28.77 -27.19 9.07
CA ASP A 250 -27.67 -26.51 8.39
C ASP A 250 -27.36 -25.13 9.02
N ALA A 251 -26.14 -24.64 8.81
CA ALA A 251 -25.70 -23.37 9.36
C ALA A 251 -26.27 -22.18 8.59
N CYS A 252 -26.77 -21.19 9.32
CA CYS A 252 -27.12 -19.87 8.80
C CYS A 252 -27.07 -18.90 9.98
N TYR A 253 -26.33 -17.80 9.87
CA TYR A 253 -25.99 -16.96 11.01
C TYR A 253 -26.79 -15.67 11.05
N LEU A 254 -27.12 -15.22 12.26
CA LEU A 254 -27.75 -13.94 12.54
C LEU A 254 -26.68 -12.93 12.98
N THR A 255 -26.60 -11.80 12.28
CA THR A 255 -25.69 -10.69 12.61
C THR A 255 -26.39 -9.34 12.45
N GLY A 256 -25.66 -8.23 12.66
CA GLY A 256 -26.17 -6.88 12.41
C GLY A 256 -26.46 -6.58 10.93
N ASP A 257 -25.92 -7.38 10.00
CA ASP A 257 -26.17 -7.28 8.57
C ASP A 257 -26.64 -8.62 8.00
N VAL A 258 -27.69 -8.58 7.18
CA VAL A 258 -28.32 -9.80 6.62
C VAL A 258 -27.46 -10.49 5.57
N ARG A 259 -26.48 -9.79 4.99
CA ARG A 259 -25.61 -10.30 3.93
C ARG A 259 -24.37 -11.01 4.50
N SER A 260 -24.23 -11.15 5.82
CA SER A 260 -23.09 -11.82 6.47
C SER A 260 -22.86 -13.27 6.02
N ASN A 261 -23.92 -13.94 5.56
CA ASN A 261 -23.87 -15.31 5.03
C ASN A 261 -23.60 -15.38 3.52
N GLN A 262 -23.43 -14.23 2.84
CA GLN A 262 -23.32 -14.20 1.38
C GLN A 262 -22.15 -15.04 0.89
N SER A 263 -21.03 -15.05 1.61
CA SER A 263 -19.89 -15.92 1.32
C SER A 263 -19.27 -16.45 2.62
N PRO A 264 -18.66 -17.65 2.64
CA PRO A 264 -18.09 -18.23 3.85
C PRO A 264 -17.01 -17.34 4.50
N HIS A 265 -16.18 -16.68 3.70
CA HIS A 265 -15.12 -15.80 4.20
C HIS A 265 -15.65 -14.46 4.73
N LEU A 266 -16.77 -13.94 4.21
CA LEU A 266 -17.44 -12.79 4.83
C LEU A 266 -17.90 -13.14 6.24
N THR A 267 -18.57 -14.29 6.39
CA THR A 267 -19.02 -14.79 7.69
C THR A 267 -17.88 -14.89 8.71
N LEU A 268 -16.68 -15.32 8.27
CA LEU A 268 -15.50 -15.40 9.14
C LEU A 268 -15.08 -14.03 9.68
N ILE A 269 -15.16 -12.95 8.88
CA ILE A 269 -14.86 -11.59 9.34
C ILE A 269 -15.93 -11.09 10.34
N HIS A 270 -17.22 -11.30 10.05
CA HIS A 270 -18.30 -10.97 11.01
C HIS A 270 -18.09 -11.66 12.36
N GLN A 271 -17.76 -12.95 12.32
CA GLN A 271 -17.49 -13.73 13.52
C GLN A 271 -16.29 -13.18 14.30
N ALA A 272 -15.20 -12.82 13.62
CA ALA A 272 -14.01 -12.27 14.28
C ALA A 272 -14.30 -10.97 15.05
N PHE A 273 -15.05 -10.03 14.45
CA PHE A 273 -15.38 -8.77 15.12
C PHE A 273 -16.44 -8.91 16.21
N LEU A 274 -17.38 -9.85 16.11
CA LEU A 274 -18.31 -10.15 17.20
C LEU A 274 -17.58 -10.77 18.40
N LEU A 275 -16.66 -11.70 18.14
CA LEU A 275 -15.85 -12.32 19.19
C LEU A 275 -14.87 -11.32 19.82
N GLU A 276 -14.33 -10.37 19.03
CA GLU A 276 -13.50 -9.28 19.57
C GLU A 276 -14.29 -8.42 20.57
N HIS A 277 -15.54 -8.08 20.26
CA HIS A 277 -16.40 -7.39 21.22
C HIS A 277 -16.57 -8.18 22.52
N ASN A 278 -16.81 -9.49 22.44
CA ASN A 278 -16.95 -10.34 23.62
C ASN A 278 -15.65 -10.50 24.42
N ARG A 279 -14.49 -10.50 23.75
CA ARG A 279 -13.17 -10.48 24.38
C ARG A 279 -12.98 -9.18 25.15
N LEU A 280 -13.24 -8.03 24.53
CA LEU A 280 -13.16 -6.70 25.14
C LEU A 280 -14.11 -6.56 26.34
N ALA A 281 -15.37 -6.96 26.20
CA ALA A 281 -16.35 -6.91 27.28
C ALA A 281 -15.93 -7.75 28.49
N ARG A 282 -15.32 -8.93 28.26
CA ARG A 282 -14.79 -9.77 29.34
C ARG A 282 -13.61 -9.09 30.06
N GLU A 283 -12.65 -8.55 29.32
CA GLU A 283 -11.48 -7.88 29.91
C GLU A 283 -11.88 -6.61 30.68
N LEU A 284 -12.83 -5.84 30.14
CA LEU A 284 -13.38 -4.67 30.84
C LEU A 284 -14.12 -5.07 32.12
N ALA A 285 -14.87 -6.16 32.12
CA ALA A 285 -15.57 -6.65 33.32
C ALA A 285 -14.59 -7.16 34.40
N GLU A 286 -13.40 -7.60 34.02
CA GLU A 286 -12.33 -7.97 34.96
C GLU A 286 -11.63 -6.73 35.54
N LEU A 287 -11.41 -5.70 34.71
CA LEU A 287 -10.77 -4.45 35.13
C LEU A 287 -11.71 -3.54 35.94
N TYR A 288 -13.00 -3.56 35.63
CA TYR A 288 -14.04 -2.74 36.25
C TYR A 288 -15.21 -3.60 36.72
N PRO A 289 -15.07 -4.33 37.85
CA PRO A 289 -16.09 -5.26 38.33
C PRO A 289 -17.44 -4.63 38.68
N ASP A 290 -17.47 -3.32 38.95
CA ASP A 290 -18.66 -2.56 39.34
C ASP A 290 -19.44 -2.00 38.13
N TRP A 291 -18.92 -2.14 36.90
CA TRP A 291 -19.64 -1.69 35.70
C TRP A 291 -20.80 -2.64 35.37
N ASP A 292 -21.96 -2.05 35.05
CA ASP A 292 -23.12 -2.81 34.62
C ASP A 292 -23.01 -3.31 33.16
N ASP A 293 -23.98 -4.13 32.74
CA ASP A 293 -24.04 -4.68 31.38
C ASP A 293 -23.98 -3.60 30.29
N ASN A 294 -24.70 -2.49 30.48
CA ASN A 294 -24.83 -1.46 29.47
C ASN A 294 -23.52 -0.67 29.32
N VAL A 295 -22.88 -0.31 30.44
CA VAL A 295 -21.58 0.37 30.42
C VAL A 295 -20.54 -0.53 29.76
N LEU A 296 -20.48 -1.81 30.12
CA LEU A 296 -19.55 -2.77 29.51
C LEU A 296 -19.77 -2.91 28.01
N PHE A 297 -21.03 -3.06 27.58
CA PHE A 297 -21.40 -3.17 26.17
C PHE A 297 -20.96 -1.94 25.37
N GLN A 298 -21.31 -0.73 25.85
CA GLN A 298 -20.99 0.51 25.13
C GLN A 298 -19.49 0.77 25.06
N GLN A 299 -18.73 0.47 26.12
CA GLN A 299 -17.28 0.62 26.12
C GLN A 299 -16.59 -0.41 25.20
N ALA A 300 -17.04 -1.67 25.22
CA ALA A 300 -16.55 -2.70 24.30
C ALA A 300 -16.87 -2.36 22.84
N ARG A 301 -18.10 -1.92 22.54
CA ARG A 301 -18.52 -1.42 21.21
C ARG A 301 -17.63 -0.26 20.76
N LYS A 302 -17.44 0.75 21.61
CA LYS A 302 -16.62 1.93 21.31
C LYS A 302 -15.16 1.56 20.97
N ILE A 303 -14.55 0.65 21.72
CA ILE A 303 -13.17 0.20 21.45
C ILE A 303 -13.11 -0.62 20.16
N ASN A 304 -14.06 -1.54 19.92
CA ASN A 304 -14.09 -2.36 18.73
C ASN A 304 -14.26 -1.52 17.45
N ILE A 305 -15.14 -0.51 17.48
CA ILE A 305 -15.30 0.47 16.39
C ILE A 305 -13.99 1.21 16.13
N ALA A 306 -13.31 1.64 17.20
CA ALA A 306 -12.03 2.34 17.05
C ALA A 306 -10.93 1.46 16.44
N GLN A 307 -10.86 0.17 16.81
CA GLN A 307 -9.97 -0.81 16.16
C GLN A 307 -10.33 -0.97 14.69
N TYR A 308 -11.62 -1.10 14.37
CA TYR A 308 -12.11 -1.21 13.00
C TYR A 308 -11.76 0.02 12.15
N GLN A 309 -12.09 1.23 12.60
CA GLN A 309 -11.75 2.48 11.90
C GLN A 309 -10.23 2.62 11.70
N ARG A 310 -9.42 2.24 12.69
CA ARG A 310 -7.95 2.21 12.57
C ARG A 310 -7.49 1.23 11.50
N ILE A 311 -8.10 0.05 11.39
CA ILE A 311 -7.76 -0.93 10.34
C ILE A 311 -8.18 -0.39 8.97
N VAL A 312 -9.39 0.17 8.84
CA VAL A 312 -9.90 0.74 7.58
C VAL A 312 -8.99 1.85 7.05
N TYR A 313 -8.78 2.93 7.80
CA TYR A 313 -8.07 4.11 7.27
C TYR A 313 -6.56 3.94 7.13
N TYR A 314 -5.93 3.09 7.93
CA TYR A 314 -4.47 3.07 8.04
C TYR A 314 -3.82 1.71 7.74
N GLU A 315 -4.59 0.63 7.61
CA GLU A 315 -4.08 -0.69 7.18
C GLU A 315 -4.64 -1.09 5.81
N TRP A 316 -5.96 -0.96 5.60
CA TRP A 316 -6.65 -1.44 4.41
C TRP A 316 -6.74 -0.41 3.27
N LEU A 317 -7.31 0.77 3.53
CA LEU A 317 -7.58 1.78 2.50
C LEU A 317 -6.31 2.24 1.75
N PRO A 318 -5.14 2.42 2.41
CA PRO A 318 -3.90 2.77 1.70
C PRO A 318 -3.41 1.73 0.70
N ILE A 319 -3.83 0.46 0.81
CA ILE A 319 -3.50 -0.59 -0.16
C ILE A 319 -4.11 -0.26 -1.52
N TYR A 320 -5.33 0.29 -1.52
CA TYR A 320 -6.13 0.47 -2.72
C TYR A 320 -6.14 1.91 -3.21
N MET A 321 -6.29 2.88 -2.32
CA MET A 321 -6.39 4.29 -2.72
C MET A 321 -5.02 4.96 -2.86
N GLY A 322 -3.95 4.35 -2.33
CA GLY A 322 -2.65 4.99 -2.27
C GLY A 322 -2.56 6.04 -1.17
N ARG A 323 -1.45 6.05 -0.42
CA ARG A 323 -1.33 6.95 0.73
C ARG A 323 -1.16 8.39 0.28
N GLN A 324 -0.50 8.64 -0.86
CA GLN A 324 -0.32 10.00 -1.39
C GLN A 324 -1.65 10.59 -1.80
N ASN A 325 -2.47 9.85 -2.56
CA ASN A 325 -3.81 10.31 -2.93
C ASN A 325 -4.67 10.57 -1.67
N MET A 326 -4.61 9.67 -0.67
CA MET A 326 -5.34 9.85 0.60
C MET A 326 -4.91 11.10 1.39
N VAL A 327 -3.61 11.42 1.43
CA VAL A 327 -3.13 12.66 2.07
C VAL A 327 -3.59 13.87 1.27
N ALA A 328 -3.44 13.85 -0.05
CA ALA A 328 -3.84 14.95 -0.93
C ALA A 328 -5.34 15.27 -0.83
N ALA A 329 -6.19 14.23 -0.75
CA ALA A 329 -7.62 14.37 -0.55
C ALA A 329 -8.02 14.66 0.91
N GLY A 330 -7.07 14.71 1.86
CA GLY A 330 -7.37 14.92 3.28
C GLY A 330 -8.07 13.76 3.98
N VAL A 331 -8.08 12.56 3.39
CA VAL A 331 -8.60 11.31 3.99
C VAL A 331 -7.72 10.80 5.13
N LEU A 332 -6.42 11.12 5.12
CA LEU A 332 -5.56 11.01 6.30
C LEU A 332 -5.43 12.40 6.96
N PRO A 333 -5.70 12.55 8.26
CA PRO A 333 -5.77 13.86 8.89
C PRO A 333 -4.36 14.37 9.21
N GLU A 334 -4.22 15.69 9.24
CA GLU A 334 -3.10 16.32 9.94
C GLU A 334 -3.33 16.18 11.45
N LEU A 335 -2.35 15.66 12.17
CA LEU A 335 -2.46 15.43 13.60
C LEU A 335 -1.92 16.62 14.40
N ASP A 336 -2.62 17.00 15.47
CA ASP A 336 -2.14 18.04 16.39
C ASP A 336 -0.90 17.58 17.19
N GLN A 337 -0.33 18.48 18.01
CA GLN A 337 0.82 18.16 18.88
C GLN A 337 0.58 17.01 19.86
N ARG A 338 -0.68 16.67 20.14
CA ARG A 338 -1.10 15.56 21.01
C ARG A 338 -1.50 14.32 20.21
N ASN A 339 -1.29 14.34 18.90
CA ASN A 339 -1.63 13.32 17.92
C ASN A 339 -3.14 13.03 17.79
N PHE A 340 -4.00 14.06 17.75
CA PHE A 340 -5.44 13.96 17.45
C PHE A 340 -5.79 14.61 16.11
N ALA A 341 -6.82 14.13 15.42
CA ALA A 341 -7.23 14.60 14.10
C ALA A 341 -7.92 15.98 14.10
N ARG A 342 -8.58 16.39 15.21
CA ARG A 342 -9.18 17.73 15.47
C ARG A 342 -9.84 18.44 14.29
N ASP A 343 -10.44 17.69 13.38
CA ASP A 343 -10.96 18.23 12.12
C ASP A 343 -12.42 17.84 11.86
N TYR A 344 -13.12 17.31 12.87
CA TYR A 344 -14.57 17.12 12.83
C TYR A 344 -15.26 18.43 12.40
N ASN A 345 -16.12 18.32 11.39
CA ASN A 345 -16.82 19.47 10.83
C ASN A 345 -18.31 19.17 10.68
N HIS A 346 -19.13 19.80 11.53
CA HIS A 346 -20.59 19.66 11.52
C HIS A 346 -21.26 20.21 10.25
N SER A 347 -20.55 20.93 9.38
CA SER A 347 -21.08 21.36 8.07
C SER A 347 -20.85 20.33 6.95
N VAL A 348 -20.09 19.26 7.21
CA VAL A 348 -19.88 18.18 6.25
C VAL A 348 -21.02 17.17 6.34
N ASP A 349 -21.58 16.80 5.19
CA ASP A 349 -22.58 15.74 5.08
C ASP A 349 -21.89 14.37 4.92
N PRO A 350 -21.96 13.48 5.95
CA PRO A 350 -21.38 12.15 5.88
C PRO A 350 -22.19 11.16 5.03
N THR A 351 -23.41 11.50 4.61
CA THR A 351 -24.32 10.60 3.89
C THR A 351 -23.61 9.99 2.67
N VAL A 352 -23.78 8.68 2.50
CA VAL A 352 -23.12 7.95 1.42
C VAL A 352 -23.64 8.42 0.06
N ASP A 353 -22.73 8.75 -0.83
CA ASP A 353 -23.04 9.14 -2.19
C ASP A 353 -23.53 7.93 -3.02
N ASN A 354 -24.56 8.15 -3.83
CA ASN A 354 -25.18 7.11 -4.63
C ASN A 354 -24.15 6.48 -5.61
N ALA A 355 -23.29 7.31 -6.22
CA ALA A 355 -22.24 6.85 -7.13
C ALA A 355 -21.14 6.06 -6.41
N PHE A 356 -20.83 6.43 -5.16
CA PHE A 356 -19.94 5.63 -4.31
C PHE A 356 -20.50 4.22 -4.13
N ALA A 357 -21.75 4.10 -3.65
CA ALA A 357 -22.36 2.81 -3.30
C ALA A 357 -22.66 1.92 -4.52
N THR A 358 -23.01 2.52 -5.67
CA THR A 358 -23.51 1.76 -6.82
C THR A 358 -22.55 1.65 -8.01
N ALA A 359 -21.47 2.44 -8.04
CA ALA A 359 -20.44 2.35 -9.07
C ALA A 359 -19.02 2.25 -8.51
N ALA A 360 -18.53 3.28 -7.82
CA ALA A 360 -17.10 3.40 -7.51
C ALA A 360 -16.61 2.32 -6.53
N PHE A 361 -17.33 2.08 -5.43
CA PHE A 361 -16.95 1.06 -4.44
C PHE A 361 -17.14 -0.38 -4.96
N ARG A 362 -17.85 -0.55 -6.08
CA ARG A 362 -18.00 -1.86 -6.76
C ARG A 362 -16.80 -2.24 -7.63
N PHE A 363 -15.79 -1.36 -7.76
CA PHE A 363 -14.48 -1.70 -8.32
C PHE A 363 -13.87 -2.94 -7.65
N PHE A 364 -14.11 -3.13 -6.35
CA PHE A 364 -13.64 -4.29 -5.59
C PHE A 364 -14.21 -5.64 -6.10
N HIS A 365 -15.30 -5.65 -6.89
CA HIS A 365 -15.82 -6.88 -7.50
C HIS A 365 -14.83 -7.52 -8.49
N ASN A 366 -13.91 -6.75 -9.08
CA ASN A 366 -12.87 -7.29 -9.96
C ASN A 366 -11.75 -8.01 -9.19
N LEU A 367 -11.79 -7.99 -7.85
CA LEU A 367 -10.82 -8.67 -6.99
C LEU A 367 -11.30 -10.05 -6.51
N ILE A 368 -12.53 -10.43 -6.84
CA ILE A 368 -13.14 -11.68 -6.35
C ILE A 368 -12.47 -12.88 -7.03
N ALA A 369 -11.85 -13.74 -6.22
CA ALA A 369 -11.36 -15.04 -6.67
C ALA A 369 -12.51 -16.05 -6.72
N GLY A 370 -12.56 -16.88 -7.77
CA GLY A 370 -13.64 -17.86 -7.96
C GLY A 370 -13.56 -19.12 -7.09
N HIS A 371 -12.48 -19.28 -6.32
CA HIS A 371 -12.27 -20.45 -5.48
C HIS A 371 -11.67 -20.05 -4.14
N LEU A 372 -11.88 -20.90 -3.13
CA LEU A 372 -11.37 -20.72 -1.77
C LEU A 372 -10.51 -21.92 -1.38
N ASP A 373 -9.26 -21.66 -1.03
CA ASP A 373 -8.30 -22.69 -0.66
C ASP A 373 -8.52 -23.17 0.78
N LEU A 374 -8.54 -24.48 0.94
CA LEU A 374 -8.42 -25.14 2.23
C LEU A 374 -6.94 -25.30 2.53
N VAL A 375 -6.39 -24.44 3.38
CA VAL A 375 -4.98 -24.54 3.78
C VAL A 375 -4.87 -25.49 4.99
N ALA A 376 -3.73 -26.11 5.27
CA ALA A 376 -3.45 -26.81 6.54
C ALA A 376 -2.54 -25.98 7.48
N GLU A 377 -2.40 -26.40 8.75
CA GLU A 377 -1.48 -25.75 9.72
C GLU A 377 -0.03 -25.67 9.19
N SER A 378 0.37 -26.60 8.31
CA SER A 378 1.67 -26.57 7.61
C SER A 378 1.81 -25.44 6.58
N LYS A 379 0.78 -24.60 6.40
CA LYS A 379 0.66 -23.52 5.40
C LYS A 379 0.65 -24.04 3.96
N GLN A 380 0.35 -25.32 3.76
CA GLN A 380 0.19 -25.92 2.44
C GLN A 380 -1.29 -26.02 2.07
N PRO A 381 -1.69 -25.71 0.83
CA PRO A 381 -3.01 -26.02 0.32
C PRO A 381 -3.28 -27.53 0.40
N THR A 382 -4.46 -27.90 0.86
CA THR A 382 -4.93 -29.30 0.97
C THR A 382 -6.13 -29.60 0.08
N GLY A 383 -6.76 -28.56 -0.45
CA GLY A 383 -7.87 -28.63 -1.39
C GLY A 383 -8.39 -27.21 -1.66
N SER A 384 -9.44 -27.13 -2.45
CA SER A 384 -10.15 -25.88 -2.71
C SER A 384 -11.64 -26.15 -2.89
N ILE A 385 -12.45 -25.13 -2.67
CA ILE A 385 -13.89 -25.13 -2.96
C ILE A 385 -14.20 -24.05 -3.99
N ARG A 386 -15.20 -24.33 -4.83
CA ARG A 386 -15.69 -23.37 -5.81
C ARG A 386 -16.61 -22.36 -5.12
N LEU A 387 -16.38 -21.06 -5.30
CA LEU A 387 -17.13 -20.02 -4.59
C LEU A 387 -18.63 -20.05 -4.93
N SER A 388 -19.00 -20.29 -6.19
CA SER A 388 -20.41 -20.32 -6.61
C SER A 388 -21.26 -21.41 -5.96
N ASP A 389 -20.64 -22.42 -5.36
CA ASP A 389 -21.33 -23.51 -4.66
C ASP A 389 -21.77 -23.12 -3.24
N TRP A 390 -21.16 -22.05 -2.70
CA TRP A 390 -21.28 -21.67 -1.29
C TRP A 390 -21.79 -20.25 -1.08
N PHE A 391 -22.22 -19.55 -2.13
CA PHE A 391 -22.94 -18.29 -1.96
C PHE A 391 -24.23 -18.53 -1.15
N ASN A 392 -24.47 -17.68 -0.15
CA ASN A 392 -25.57 -17.81 0.81
C ASN A 392 -25.62 -19.16 1.55
N ASN A 393 -24.52 -19.91 1.62
CA ASN A 393 -24.47 -21.21 2.32
C ASN A 393 -23.19 -21.32 3.17
N PRO A 394 -23.25 -20.92 4.44
CA PRO A 394 -22.09 -20.95 5.33
C PRO A 394 -21.86 -22.32 5.98
N SER A 395 -22.69 -23.34 5.70
CA SER A 395 -22.57 -24.69 6.27
C SER A 395 -21.22 -25.35 6.00
N VAL A 396 -20.49 -24.90 4.98
CA VAL A 396 -19.12 -25.37 4.73
C VAL A 396 -18.15 -25.07 5.88
N LEU A 397 -18.37 -23.99 6.64
CA LEU A 397 -17.50 -23.58 7.74
C LEU A 397 -17.52 -24.62 8.89
N GLU A 398 -18.65 -25.30 9.09
CA GLU A 398 -18.82 -26.26 10.19
C GLU A 398 -18.33 -27.67 9.85
N LYS A 399 -18.03 -27.96 8.58
CA LYS A 399 -17.60 -29.29 8.13
C LYS A 399 -16.10 -29.54 8.36
N ASP A 400 -15.73 -30.72 8.84
CA ASP A 400 -14.38 -31.32 8.75
C ASP A 400 -13.17 -30.40 9.02
N GLY A 401 -13.27 -29.48 9.99
CA GLY A 401 -12.17 -28.55 10.31
C GLY A 401 -12.01 -27.39 9.33
N ASN A 402 -12.92 -27.24 8.36
CA ASN A 402 -12.92 -26.21 7.32
C ASN A 402 -12.86 -24.80 7.90
N TYR A 403 -13.49 -24.51 9.04
CA TYR A 403 -13.36 -23.19 9.69
C TYR A 403 -11.89 -22.74 9.77
N GLY A 404 -11.02 -23.58 10.32
CA GLY A 404 -9.59 -23.24 10.45
C GLY A 404 -8.87 -23.24 9.11
N SER A 405 -9.20 -24.19 8.23
CA SER A 405 -8.56 -24.32 6.92
C SER A 405 -8.91 -23.17 5.96
N LEU A 406 -10.17 -22.73 5.92
CA LEU A 406 -10.63 -21.58 5.16
C LEU A 406 -10.17 -20.26 5.78
N SER A 407 -10.12 -20.16 7.11
CA SER A 407 -9.54 -18.98 7.78
C SER A 407 -8.08 -18.77 7.39
N ARG A 408 -7.28 -19.85 7.40
CA ARG A 408 -5.90 -19.82 6.89
C ARG A 408 -5.88 -19.64 5.36
N GLY A 409 -6.84 -20.20 4.63
CA GLY A 409 -7.07 -19.92 3.21
C GLY A 409 -7.12 -18.43 2.93
N MET A 410 -7.96 -17.68 3.66
CA MET A 410 -8.05 -16.23 3.48
C MET A 410 -6.70 -15.52 3.65
N LEU A 411 -5.83 -16.04 4.54
CA LEU A 411 -4.55 -15.44 4.92
C LEU A 411 -3.37 -15.80 4.00
N TYR A 412 -3.45 -16.92 3.28
CA TYR A 412 -2.36 -17.43 2.43
C TYR A 412 -2.71 -17.47 0.94
N GLN A 413 -4.00 -17.46 0.60
CA GLN A 413 -4.46 -17.36 -0.77
C GLN A 413 -4.45 -15.89 -1.23
N PRO A 414 -3.96 -15.59 -2.46
CA PRO A 414 -4.12 -14.28 -3.06
C PRO A 414 -5.57 -14.05 -3.52
N HIS A 415 -6.05 -12.80 -3.44
CA HIS A 415 -7.25 -12.38 -4.19
C HIS A 415 -6.91 -12.10 -5.67
N ASP A 416 -7.91 -11.82 -6.52
CA ASP A 416 -7.69 -11.44 -7.92
C ASP A 416 -7.15 -10.00 -8.05
N ARG A 417 -6.39 -9.68 -9.10
CA ARG A 417 -5.81 -8.34 -9.29
C ARG A 417 -6.87 -7.31 -9.67
N PRO A 418 -6.67 -6.03 -9.33
CA PRO A 418 -7.43 -4.95 -9.96
C PRO A 418 -7.13 -4.92 -11.46
N ASN A 419 -8.07 -5.37 -12.27
CA ASN A 419 -7.91 -5.56 -13.71
C ASN A 419 -9.26 -5.45 -14.44
N CYS A 420 -9.29 -5.67 -15.76
CA CYS A 420 -10.52 -5.62 -16.59
C CYS A 420 -11.18 -6.99 -16.81
N HIS A 421 -10.98 -7.94 -15.91
CA HIS A 421 -11.52 -9.29 -15.94
C HIS A 421 -12.28 -9.55 -14.63
N LEU A 422 -13.24 -10.47 -14.70
CA LEU A 422 -13.92 -11.01 -13.54
C LEU A 422 -13.84 -12.54 -13.57
N SER A 423 -13.80 -13.17 -12.41
CA SER A 423 -13.95 -14.62 -12.33
C SER A 423 -15.25 -15.07 -13.01
N PRO A 424 -15.23 -16.18 -13.79
CA PRO A 424 -16.46 -16.81 -14.29
C PRO A 424 -17.48 -17.07 -13.18
N GLU A 425 -17.00 -17.28 -11.95
CA GLU A 425 -17.83 -17.60 -10.78
C GLU A 425 -18.77 -16.47 -10.36
N VAL A 426 -18.42 -15.22 -10.68
CA VAL A 426 -19.30 -14.06 -10.46
C VAL A 426 -19.87 -13.49 -11.74
N LYS A 427 -19.35 -13.90 -12.91
CA LYS A 427 -19.83 -13.44 -14.22
C LYS A 427 -20.94 -14.34 -14.81
N HIS A 428 -20.90 -15.64 -14.54
CA HIS A 428 -21.85 -16.61 -15.09
C HIS A 428 -22.57 -17.43 -14.03
N PHE A 429 -21.96 -17.55 -12.85
CA PHE A 429 -22.35 -18.54 -11.84
C PHE A 429 -22.74 -17.92 -10.49
N LEU A 430 -22.84 -16.58 -10.41
CA LEU A 430 -23.24 -15.90 -9.17
C LEU A 430 -24.63 -16.39 -8.76
N PHE A 431 -24.79 -16.81 -7.50
CA PHE A 431 -26.09 -17.28 -6.98
C PHE A 431 -26.76 -18.37 -7.84
N ARG A 432 -25.99 -19.28 -8.44
CA ARG A 432 -26.55 -20.40 -9.24
C ARG A 432 -27.36 -21.40 -8.41
N HIS A 433 -27.17 -21.43 -7.09
CA HIS A 433 -27.89 -22.30 -6.14
C HIS A 433 -27.98 -23.79 -6.58
N GLY A 434 -26.89 -24.33 -7.15
CA GLY A 434 -26.83 -25.70 -7.67
C GLY A 434 -27.32 -25.90 -9.11
N GLY A 435 -27.87 -24.86 -9.75
CA GLY A 435 -28.19 -24.83 -11.17
C GLY A 435 -26.96 -24.76 -12.09
N ALA A 436 -27.16 -24.98 -13.39
CA ALA A 436 -26.10 -24.98 -14.40
C ALA A 436 -25.45 -23.60 -14.56
N VAL A 437 -26.26 -22.54 -14.53
CA VAL A 437 -25.85 -21.13 -14.60
C VAL A 437 -26.49 -20.32 -13.47
N GLY A 438 -25.91 -19.16 -13.18
CA GLY A 438 -26.42 -18.19 -12.20
C GLY A 438 -26.72 -16.85 -12.88
N VAL A 439 -26.31 -15.76 -12.26
CA VAL A 439 -26.40 -14.40 -12.80
C VAL A 439 -25.02 -13.76 -12.99
N ASP A 440 -24.99 -12.62 -13.66
CA ASP A 440 -23.78 -11.84 -13.94
C ASP A 440 -23.69 -10.61 -13.04
N LEU A 441 -22.71 -10.60 -12.12
CA LEU A 441 -22.51 -9.51 -11.17
C LEU A 441 -22.19 -8.18 -11.87
N LYS A 442 -21.37 -8.19 -12.93
CA LYS A 442 -20.99 -6.95 -13.62
C LYS A 442 -22.16 -6.38 -14.42
N ALA A 443 -22.96 -7.24 -15.05
CA ALA A 443 -24.19 -6.80 -15.70
C ALA A 443 -25.18 -6.21 -14.67
N ILE A 444 -25.30 -6.81 -13.48
CA ILE A 444 -26.11 -6.27 -12.38
C ILE A 444 -25.57 -4.91 -11.90
N ASP A 445 -24.25 -4.73 -11.77
CA ASP A 445 -23.66 -3.44 -11.39
C ASP A 445 -24.06 -2.33 -12.39
N ILE A 446 -23.92 -2.60 -13.69
CA ILE A 446 -24.27 -1.65 -14.75
C ILE A 446 -25.76 -1.35 -14.73
N GLN A 447 -26.60 -2.40 -14.67
CA GLN A 447 -28.04 -2.21 -14.68
C GLN A 447 -28.53 -1.52 -13.39
N ARG A 448 -27.89 -1.75 -12.23
CA ARG A 448 -28.18 -1.07 -10.97
C ARG A 448 -27.80 0.41 -11.02
N ALA A 449 -26.70 0.77 -11.68
CA ALA A 449 -26.36 2.17 -11.92
C ALA A 449 -27.42 2.89 -12.76
N ARG A 450 -28.02 2.21 -13.74
CA ARG A 450 -29.16 2.75 -14.52
C ARG A 450 -30.43 2.90 -13.69
N ASP A 451 -30.74 1.90 -12.87
CA ASP A 451 -31.87 1.95 -11.93
C ASP A 451 -31.77 3.16 -10.99
N HIS A 452 -30.56 3.45 -10.53
CA HIS A 452 -30.24 4.58 -9.65
C HIS A 452 -30.06 5.93 -10.37
N GLY A 453 -30.21 5.94 -11.71
CA GLY A 453 -30.09 7.15 -12.52
C GLY A 453 -28.74 7.84 -12.29
N LEU A 454 -27.62 7.10 -12.26
CA LEU A 454 -26.32 7.76 -12.15
C LEU A 454 -26.04 8.59 -13.40
N GLY A 455 -25.45 9.78 -13.22
CA GLY A 455 -24.90 10.59 -14.29
C GLY A 455 -23.88 9.84 -15.17
N THR A 456 -23.59 10.42 -16.34
CA THR A 456 -22.64 9.84 -17.29
C THR A 456 -21.23 9.92 -16.73
N TYR A 457 -20.30 9.13 -17.29
CA TYR A 457 -18.90 9.20 -16.93
C TYR A 457 -18.33 10.62 -17.06
N ASN A 458 -18.70 11.35 -18.13
CA ASN A 458 -18.25 12.73 -18.33
C ASN A 458 -18.82 13.70 -17.27
N ASP A 459 -20.03 13.48 -16.76
CA ASP A 459 -20.60 14.33 -15.70
C ASP A 459 -19.82 14.19 -14.39
N TYR A 460 -19.39 12.96 -14.06
CA TYR A 460 -18.54 12.72 -12.89
C TYR A 460 -17.10 13.23 -13.08
N ARG A 461 -16.57 13.18 -14.30
CA ARG A 461 -15.27 13.83 -14.60
C ARG A 461 -15.35 15.32 -14.31
N GLU A 462 -16.39 15.98 -14.81
CA GLU A 462 -16.61 17.41 -14.59
C GLU A 462 -16.81 17.74 -13.10
N PHE A 463 -17.58 16.93 -12.37
CA PHE A 463 -17.71 17.04 -10.91
C PHE A 463 -16.36 16.95 -10.19
N CYS A 464 -15.48 16.03 -10.62
CA CYS A 464 -14.14 15.87 -10.08
C CYS A 464 -13.13 16.94 -10.55
N GLY A 465 -13.57 17.96 -11.30
CA GLY A 465 -12.70 19.00 -11.86
C GLY A 465 -11.81 18.51 -13.01
N LEU A 466 -12.12 17.34 -13.58
CA LEU A 466 -11.43 16.75 -14.72
C LEU A 466 -12.07 17.21 -16.03
N PRO A 467 -11.30 17.31 -17.14
CA PRO A 467 -11.86 17.66 -18.43
C PRO A 467 -12.83 16.56 -18.92
N ARG A 468 -13.98 16.97 -19.46
CA ARG A 468 -14.87 16.08 -20.21
C ARG A 468 -14.13 15.52 -21.42
N VAL A 469 -14.34 14.24 -21.69
CA VAL A 469 -13.79 13.57 -22.86
C VAL A 469 -14.65 13.90 -24.08
N THR A 470 -14.02 14.36 -25.16
CA THR A 470 -14.74 14.87 -26.35
C THR A 470 -14.55 14.00 -27.60
N SER A 471 -13.67 13.00 -27.54
CA SER A 471 -13.40 12.09 -28.65
C SER A 471 -13.06 10.68 -28.17
N TRP A 472 -13.33 9.67 -29.00
CA TRP A 472 -12.95 8.29 -28.71
C TRP A 472 -11.44 8.09 -28.55
N GLN A 473 -10.63 8.88 -29.25
CA GLN A 473 -9.18 8.81 -29.13
C GLN A 473 -8.73 9.23 -27.73
N GLU A 474 -9.20 10.40 -27.26
CA GLU A 474 -8.94 10.88 -25.91
C GLU A 474 -9.45 9.88 -24.86
N PHE A 475 -10.62 9.29 -25.09
CA PHE A 475 -11.17 8.30 -24.18
C PHE A 475 -10.27 7.06 -24.07
N ASN A 476 -9.79 6.54 -25.20
CA ASN A 476 -8.93 5.36 -25.25
C ASN A 476 -7.58 5.58 -24.56
N ASP A 477 -7.08 6.81 -24.54
CA ASP A 477 -5.85 7.17 -23.84
C ASP A 477 -5.99 7.09 -22.31
N LEU A 478 -7.21 7.27 -21.78
CA LEU A 478 -7.54 7.14 -20.35
C LEU A 478 -7.77 5.69 -19.91
N LEU A 479 -8.19 4.82 -20.83
CA LEU A 479 -8.54 3.42 -20.54
C LEU A 479 -7.37 2.45 -20.72
N ARG A 480 -7.43 1.28 -20.08
CA ARG A 480 -6.44 0.22 -20.29
C ARG A 480 -6.36 -0.20 -21.78
N PRO A 481 -5.16 -0.44 -22.36
CA PRO A 481 -4.98 -0.59 -23.82
C PRO A 481 -5.86 -1.66 -24.49
N ALA A 482 -6.10 -2.78 -23.81
CA ALA A 482 -6.94 -3.86 -24.35
C ALA A 482 -8.44 -3.49 -24.42
N THR A 483 -8.88 -2.54 -23.61
CA THR A 483 -10.29 -2.16 -23.47
C THR A 483 -10.65 -0.94 -24.32
N GLY A 484 -9.73 0.01 -24.48
CA GLY A 484 -9.99 1.24 -25.27
C GLY A 484 -10.46 0.93 -26.70
N SER A 485 -9.87 -0.06 -27.36
CA SER A 485 -10.29 -0.45 -28.72
C SER A 485 -11.71 -1.07 -28.80
N LEU A 486 -12.28 -1.52 -27.68
CA LEU A 486 -13.55 -2.25 -27.65
C LEU A 486 -14.73 -1.34 -27.30
N ILE A 487 -14.53 -0.32 -26.45
CA ILE A 487 -15.63 0.50 -25.91
C ILE A 487 -16.31 1.37 -26.96
N GLN A 488 -15.55 1.89 -27.94
CA GLN A 488 -16.08 2.68 -29.05
C GLN A 488 -17.10 1.90 -29.89
N GLY A 489 -16.99 0.57 -29.95
CA GLY A 489 -17.95 -0.28 -30.66
C GLY A 489 -19.23 -0.56 -29.89
N GLN A 490 -19.32 -0.15 -28.62
CA GLN A 490 -20.49 -0.43 -27.76
C GLN A 490 -21.42 0.79 -27.59
N TYR A 491 -20.88 2.02 -27.66
CA TYR A 491 -21.62 3.25 -27.41
C TYR A 491 -21.61 4.17 -28.64
N GLU A 492 -22.66 4.98 -28.81
CA GLU A 492 -22.81 5.90 -29.95
C GLU A 492 -21.94 7.15 -29.78
N SER A 493 -21.91 7.71 -28.58
CA SER A 493 -21.11 8.87 -28.18
C SER A 493 -20.29 8.62 -26.91
N VAL A 494 -19.20 9.37 -26.73
CA VAL A 494 -18.43 9.40 -25.48
C VAL A 494 -19.26 9.94 -24.31
N ASP A 495 -20.27 10.77 -24.59
CA ASP A 495 -21.20 11.28 -23.58
C ASP A 495 -22.26 10.23 -23.17
N ASP A 496 -22.39 9.11 -23.87
CA ASP A 496 -23.31 8.02 -23.48
C ASP A 496 -22.66 7.04 -22.50
N VAL A 497 -21.36 7.15 -22.25
CA VAL A 497 -20.61 6.13 -21.50
C VAL A 497 -20.95 6.23 -20.01
N GLU A 498 -21.34 5.10 -19.45
CA GLU A 498 -21.81 5.00 -18.06
C GLU A 498 -20.64 4.97 -17.07
N LEU A 499 -20.80 5.64 -15.91
CA LEU A 499 -19.80 5.66 -14.83
C LEU A 499 -19.39 4.25 -14.40
N ALA A 500 -20.36 3.35 -14.19
CA ALA A 500 -20.14 1.97 -13.75
C ALA A 500 -19.28 1.13 -14.72
N VAL A 501 -19.20 1.55 -15.98
CA VAL A 501 -18.40 0.90 -17.02
C VAL A 501 -17.04 1.57 -17.11
N ALA A 502 -16.99 2.87 -17.43
CA ALA A 502 -15.74 3.58 -17.69
C ALA A 502 -14.83 3.63 -16.46
N GLY A 503 -15.36 3.98 -15.29
CA GLY A 503 -14.55 4.09 -14.07
C GLY A 503 -13.91 2.76 -13.65
N ALA A 504 -14.57 1.64 -13.95
CA ALA A 504 -13.99 0.31 -13.72
C ALA A 504 -12.87 -0.06 -14.71
N LEU A 505 -12.76 0.66 -15.84
CA LEU A 505 -11.87 0.38 -16.96
C LEU A 505 -10.72 1.40 -17.12
N GLU A 506 -10.80 2.53 -16.41
CA GLU A 506 -9.73 3.52 -16.33
C GLU A 506 -8.40 2.91 -15.89
N ARG A 507 -7.30 3.51 -16.36
CA ARG A 507 -5.95 3.19 -15.87
C ARG A 507 -5.77 3.67 -14.44
N HIS A 508 -4.93 2.97 -13.68
CA HIS A 508 -4.65 3.32 -12.29
C HIS A 508 -4.05 4.74 -12.19
N TYR A 509 -4.44 5.47 -11.16
CA TYR A 509 -4.05 6.86 -10.93
C TYR A 509 -3.18 7.03 -9.68
N GLY A 510 -2.13 7.85 -9.78
CA GLY A 510 -1.23 8.14 -8.65
C GLY A 510 -0.58 6.89 -8.06
N ASP A 511 -0.64 6.77 -6.74
CA ASP A 511 -0.23 5.57 -6.00
C ASP A 511 -1.39 4.63 -5.64
N GLY A 512 -2.59 4.90 -6.17
CA GLY A 512 -3.79 4.09 -6.03
C GLY A 512 -3.98 3.05 -7.14
N MET A 513 -4.97 2.19 -6.96
CA MET A 513 -5.39 1.14 -7.90
C MET A 513 -6.64 1.51 -8.74
N PRO A 514 -7.58 2.36 -8.29
CA PRO A 514 -8.62 2.91 -9.16
C PRO A 514 -8.06 3.89 -10.18
N GLY A 515 -8.86 4.20 -11.20
CA GLY A 515 -8.61 5.37 -12.05
C GLY A 515 -9.05 6.67 -11.39
N GLU A 516 -8.62 7.80 -11.95
CA GLU A 516 -8.76 9.14 -11.36
C GLU A 516 -10.20 9.50 -11.03
N THR A 517 -11.18 9.08 -11.84
CA THR A 517 -12.60 9.38 -11.60
C THR A 517 -13.14 8.59 -10.40
N TYR A 518 -12.82 7.30 -10.31
CA TYR A 518 -13.19 6.51 -9.13
C TYR A 518 -12.40 6.92 -7.89
N ASP A 519 -11.12 7.24 -8.02
CA ASP A 519 -10.27 7.71 -6.91
C ASP A 519 -10.86 8.97 -6.27
N CYS A 520 -11.28 9.96 -7.07
CA CYS A 520 -12.01 11.15 -6.62
C CYS A 520 -13.26 10.81 -5.80
N ILE A 521 -14.18 9.99 -6.33
CA ILE A 521 -15.45 9.63 -5.66
C ILE A 521 -15.18 8.86 -4.35
N LEU A 522 -14.24 7.91 -4.37
CA LEU A 522 -13.90 7.06 -3.24
C LEU A 522 -13.27 7.88 -2.11
N LEU A 523 -12.28 8.73 -2.44
CA LEU A 523 -11.60 9.57 -1.48
C LEU A 523 -12.52 10.63 -0.89
N ASP A 524 -13.38 11.26 -1.69
CA ASP A 524 -14.39 12.19 -1.18
C ASP A 524 -15.29 11.52 -0.12
N GLN A 525 -15.86 10.35 -0.44
CA GLN A 525 -16.75 9.67 0.50
C GLN A 525 -16.02 9.27 1.79
N PHE A 526 -14.82 8.67 1.71
CA PHE A 526 -14.08 8.29 2.93
C PHE A 526 -13.66 9.50 3.76
N ARG A 527 -13.34 10.63 3.10
CA ARG A 527 -13.07 11.90 3.79
C ARG A 527 -14.32 12.39 4.52
N ARG A 528 -15.47 12.49 3.83
CA ARG A 528 -16.73 12.97 4.44
C ARG A 528 -17.20 12.07 5.58
N THR A 529 -17.05 10.76 5.41
CA THR A 529 -17.37 9.77 6.45
C THR A 529 -16.51 9.98 7.70
N ARG A 530 -15.21 10.31 7.56
CA ARG A 530 -14.33 10.61 8.70
C ARG A 530 -14.63 11.97 9.33
N VAL A 531 -14.59 13.01 8.50
CA VAL A 531 -14.66 14.42 8.92
C VAL A 531 -16.05 14.78 9.44
N GLY A 532 -17.10 14.15 8.91
CA GLY A 532 -18.47 14.29 9.37
C GLY A 532 -18.84 13.40 10.55
N ASP A 533 -17.94 12.52 11.02
CA ASP A 533 -18.17 11.64 12.16
C ASP A 533 -17.64 12.26 13.47
N ARG A 534 -18.57 12.72 14.32
CA ARG A 534 -18.27 13.25 15.66
C ARG A 534 -17.60 12.20 16.54
N PHE A 535 -17.86 10.92 16.29
CA PHE A 535 -17.37 9.78 17.04
C PHE A 535 -16.14 9.11 16.42
N TYR A 536 -15.49 9.73 15.42
CA TYR A 536 -14.25 9.22 14.84
C TYR A 536 -13.17 9.02 15.91
N PHE A 537 -12.49 7.88 15.90
CA PHE A 537 -11.65 7.45 17.03
C PHE A 537 -10.49 8.39 17.38
N GLU A 538 -10.04 9.24 16.47
CA GLU A 538 -8.98 10.23 16.71
C GLU A 538 -9.49 11.62 17.09
N ASN A 539 -10.80 11.79 17.30
CA ASN A 539 -11.36 12.98 17.92
C ASN A 539 -11.02 12.99 19.42
N ASP A 540 -10.67 14.16 19.97
CA ASP A 540 -10.15 14.29 21.33
C ASP A 540 -11.21 14.06 22.43
N SER A 541 -12.49 14.08 22.08
CA SER A 541 -13.61 13.68 22.93
C SER A 541 -13.75 12.16 23.08
N MET A 542 -13.14 11.37 22.20
CA MET A 542 -13.36 9.93 22.15
C MET A 542 -12.46 9.16 23.10
N PHE A 543 -11.17 9.44 23.12
CA PHE A 543 -10.21 8.70 23.93
C PHE A 543 -9.16 9.63 24.54
N THR A 544 -8.66 9.25 25.71
CA THR A 544 -7.44 9.89 26.24
C THR A 544 -6.25 9.57 25.32
N ALA A 545 -5.21 10.41 25.33
CA ALA A 545 -4.02 10.19 24.51
C ALA A 545 -3.36 8.81 24.74
N ARG A 546 -3.43 8.28 25.98
CA ARG A 546 -2.93 6.94 26.32
C ARG A 546 -3.78 5.83 25.69
N GLN A 547 -5.10 5.95 25.77
CA GLN A 547 -6.01 4.98 25.14
C GLN A 547 -5.88 5.01 23.62
N LEU A 548 -5.79 6.21 23.02
CA LEU A 548 -5.57 6.36 21.58
C LEU A 548 -4.25 5.73 21.13
N HIS A 549 -3.18 5.88 21.93
CA HIS A 549 -1.90 5.22 21.67
C HIS A 549 -2.03 3.68 21.64
N GLU A 550 -2.83 3.09 22.53
CA GLU A 550 -3.10 1.64 22.50
C GLU A 550 -3.97 1.23 21.31
N ILE A 551 -5.02 2.00 20.99
CA ILE A 551 -5.90 1.73 19.84
C ILE A 551 -5.13 1.74 18.52
N ARG A 552 -4.14 2.62 18.36
CA ARG A 552 -3.31 2.70 17.14
C ARG A 552 -2.46 1.46 16.87
N LYS A 553 -2.33 0.54 17.84
CA LYS A 553 -1.65 -0.75 17.69
C LYS A 553 -2.58 -1.84 17.12
N ALA A 554 -3.88 -1.56 16.98
CA ALA A 554 -4.83 -2.51 16.43
C ALA A 554 -4.49 -2.85 14.97
N THR A 555 -4.52 -4.13 14.65
CA THR A 555 -4.31 -4.67 13.30
C THR A 555 -5.32 -5.75 13.01
N MET A 556 -5.66 -5.94 11.73
CA MET A 556 -6.51 -7.04 11.30
C MET A 556 -5.92 -8.40 11.67
N ALA A 557 -4.58 -8.51 11.67
CA ALA A 557 -3.89 -9.72 12.12
C ALA A 557 -4.18 -10.06 13.58
N LYS A 558 -4.18 -9.05 14.48
CA LYS A 558 -4.45 -9.28 15.89
C LYS A 558 -5.90 -9.64 16.16
N VAL A 559 -6.84 -8.95 15.51
CA VAL A 559 -8.28 -9.27 15.59
C VAL A 559 -8.53 -10.71 15.14
N LEU A 560 -7.98 -11.13 14.01
CA LEU A 560 -8.13 -12.51 13.55
C LEU A 560 -7.44 -13.52 14.48
N CYS A 561 -6.23 -13.22 14.97
CA CYS A 561 -5.47 -14.12 15.86
C CYS A 561 -6.20 -14.41 17.17
N ASP A 562 -6.80 -13.38 17.78
CA ASP A 562 -7.47 -13.52 19.07
C ASP A 562 -8.84 -14.20 18.95
N ASN A 563 -9.47 -14.13 17.77
CA ASN A 563 -10.89 -14.42 17.60
C ASN A 563 -11.20 -15.52 16.57
N THR A 564 -10.19 -16.21 16.02
CA THR A 564 -10.39 -17.27 15.01
C THR A 564 -10.03 -18.65 15.56
N HIS A 565 -11.03 -19.54 15.65
CA HIS A 565 -10.83 -20.92 16.08
C HIS A 565 -9.81 -21.67 15.22
N GLY A 566 -8.81 -22.24 15.87
CA GLY A 566 -7.78 -23.05 15.21
C GLY A 566 -6.72 -22.25 14.46
N LEU A 567 -6.77 -20.91 14.46
CA LEU A 567 -5.69 -20.08 13.93
C LEU A 567 -4.62 -19.88 15.01
N LYS A 568 -3.54 -20.66 14.93
CA LYS A 568 -2.44 -20.62 15.93
C LYS A 568 -1.36 -19.60 15.60
N GLU A 569 -1.19 -19.32 14.30
CA GLU A 569 -0.19 -18.40 13.79
C GLU A 569 -0.75 -17.63 12.60
N ILE A 570 -0.32 -16.38 12.47
CA ILE A 570 -0.70 -15.46 11.40
C ILE A 570 0.49 -14.54 11.11
N GLN A 571 0.62 -14.07 9.87
CA GLN A 571 1.56 -13.00 9.52
C GLN A 571 1.20 -11.67 10.22
N LYS A 572 2.20 -10.80 10.45
CA LYS A 572 1.98 -9.51 11.13
C LYS A 572 0.99 -8.60 10.38
N GLN A 573 0.99 -8.64 9.05
CA GLN A 573 0.12 -7.82 8.20
C GLN A 573 -0.87 -8.74 7.47
N ALA A 574 -2.12 -8.81 7.95
CA ALA A 574 -3.08 -9.81 7.48
C ALA A 574 -3.43 -9.67 6.00
N PHE A 575 -3.39 -8.43 5.47
CA PHE A 575 -3.71 -8.13 4.09
C PHE A 575 -2.59 -8.45 3.09
N PHE A 576 -1.39 -8.84 3.54
CA PHE A 576 -0.24 -9.13 2.68
C PHE A 576 0.20 -10.61 2.74
N LEU A 577 0.52 -11.18 1.58
CA LEU A 577 0.94 -12.57 1.44
C LEU A 577 2.23 -12.83 2.20
N TRP A 578 2.28 -13.97 2.89
CA TRP A 578 3.49 -14.44 3.55
C TRP A 578 4.54 -14.88 2.51
N LYS A 579 5.72 -14.23 2.51
CA LYS A 579 6.89 -14.73 1.77
C LYS A 579 7.74 -15.60 2.71
N PRO A 580 7.92 -16.90 2.42
CA PRO A 580 8.92 -17.69 3.11
C PRO A 580 10.31 -17.12 2.78
N ALA A 581 11.00 -16.58 3.78
CA ALA A 581 12.45 -16.52 3.72
C ALA A 581 12.94 -17.98 3.63
N TRP A 582 13.60 -18.35 2.54
CA TRP A 582 14.18 -19.68 2.37
C TRP A 582 15.31 -19.87 3.40
N CYS A 583 14.94 -20.33 4.58
CA CYS A 583 15.86 -20.89 5.55
C CYS A 583 16.11 -22.34 5.15
N ASN A 584 17.22 -22.59 4.45
CA ASN A 584 17.67 -23.93 4.13
C ASN A 584 18.12 -24.62 5.43
N ARG A 585 17.18 -25.26 6.14
CA ARG A 585 17.49 -26.14 7.26
C ARG A 585 18.06 -27.45 6.72
N GLY A 586 19.34 -27.67 6.96
CA GLY A 586 19.91 -29.00 7.03
C GLY A 586 20.59 -29.53 5.78
N LYS A 587 21.71 -28.92 5.36
CA LYS A 587 22.86 -29.69 4.86
C LYS A 587 24.16 -29.06 5.35
N LYS A 588 24.93 -29.84 6.13
CA LYS A 588 26.32 -29.55 6.49
C LYS A 588 27.10 -29.25 5.21
N LEU A 589 27.51 -28.00 5.00
CA LEU A 589 28.33 -27.65 3.85
C LEU A 589 29.80 -27.96 4.14
N ARG A 590 30.26 -29.07 3.58
CA ARG A 590 31.66 -29.22 3.18
C ARG A 590 31.84 -28.41 1.89
N PHE A 591 32.77 -27.47 1.91
CA PHE A 591 33.17 -26.66 0.77
C PHE A 591 33.81 -27.51 -0.33
N ARG A 592 33.27 -27.49 -1.56
CA ARG A 592 34.04 -27.41 -2.80
C ARG A 592 33.25 -26.74 -3.93
N LEU A 593 33.65 -25.50 -4.20
CA LEU A 593 33.86 -24.79 -5.48
C LEU A 593 32.83 -24.83 -6.63
N ALA A 594 32.51 -23.61 -7.08
CA ALA A 594 32.38 -23.11 -8.46
C ALA A 594 30.96 -22.92 -9.08
N ILE A 595 30.46 -21.68 -8.90
CA ILE A 595 29.99 -20.71 -9.92
C ILE A 595 29.12 -21.23 -11.08
N ARG A 596 27.89 -20.70 -11.16
CA ARG A 596 27.40 -19.95 -12.34
C ARG A 596 26.38 -18.90 -11.91
N ALA A 597 26.69 -17.64 -12.22
CA ALA A 597 25.84 -16.48 -11.99
C ALA A 597 24.53 -16.62 -12.77
N VAL A 598 23.41 -16.38 -12.09
CA VAL A 598 22.14 -16.03 -12.74
C VAL A 598 21.93 -14.54 -12.53
N VAL A 599 22.15 -13.79 -13.60
CA VAL A 599 21.78 -12.38 -13.73
C VAL A 599 20.26 -12.34 -13.94
N GLY A 600 19.53 -11.58 -13.12
CA GLY A 600 18.16 -11.19 -13.48
C GLY A 600 17.06 -11.19 -12.41
N VAL A 601 17.34 -11.30 -11.11
CA VAL A 601 16.29 -11.13 -10.08
C VAL A 601 16.50 -9.83 -9.33
N CYS A 602 15.50 -8.95 -9.38
CA CYS A 602 15.46 -7.71 -8.62
C CYS A 602 15.39 -8.01 -7.13
N PRO A 603 16.25 -7.41 -6.27
CA PRO A 603 16.12 -7.58 -4.84
C PRO A 603 14.76 -7.03 -4.40
N VAL A 604 13.91 -7.91 -3.86
CA VAL A 604 12.66 -7.51 -3.22
C VAL A 604 12.90 -7.51 -1.72
N VAL A 605 12.86 -6.33 -1.10
CA VAL A 605 12.81 -6.23 0.36
C VAL A 605 11.41 -6.69 0.78
N ALA A 606 11.31 -7.89 1.33
CA ALA A 606 10.03 -8.56 1.57
C ALA A 606 9.23 -7.93 2.73
N SER A 607 9.91 -7.35 3.70
CA SER A 607 9.36 -6.66 4.88
C SER A 607 10.49 -5.99 5.65
N CYS A 608 10.24 -4.80 6.19
CA CYS A 608 11.18 -4.16 7.11
C CYS A 608 10.93 -4.56 8.55
N ASP A 609 12.00 -4.56 9.34
CA ASP A 609 11.87 -4.60 10.79
C ASP A 609 11.33 -3.24 11.25
N GLU A 610 10.11 -3.21 11.81
CA GLU A 610 9.41 -1.99 12.28
C GLU A 610 10.03 -1.41 13.58
N GLY A 611 11.36 -1.44 13.69
CA GLY A 611 12.10 -0.90 14.83
C GLY A 611 12.28 -1.88 15.99
N THR A 612 12.14 -3.19 15.78
CA THR A 612 12.48 -4.19 16.81
C THR A 612 14.00 -4.40 16.92
N THR A 613 14.74 -4.18 15.83
CA THR A 613 16.20 -4.06 15.82
C THR A 613 16.64 -2.58 15.78
N PRO A 614 17.60 -2.17 16.63
CA PRO A 614 18.13 -0.80 16.60
C PRO A 614 19.18 -0.57 15.50
N TYR A 615 19.46 -1.58 14.65
CA TYR A 615 20.57 -1.56 13.70
C TYR A 615 20.10 -1.29 12.27
N ARG A 616 20.81 -0.40 11.58
CA ARG A 616 20.66 -0.18 10.14
C ARG A 616 21.12 -1.43 9.38
N THR A 617 20.42 -1.80 8.30
CA THR A 617 20.84 -2.86 7.38
C THR A 617 22.17 -2.49 6.67
N MET A 618 22.83 -3.48 6.05
CA MET A 618 24.12 -3.26 5.38
C MET A 618 23.99 -2.62 3.99
N ASP A 619 22.83 -2.77 3.36
CA ASP A 619 22.52 -2.22 2.04
C ASP A 619 21.65 -0.95 2.12
N GLY A 620 21.47 -0.41 3.34
CA GLY A 620 20.63 0.76 3.59
C GLY A 620 19.12 0.50 3.47
N SER A 621 18.70 -0.71 3.12
CA SER A 621 17.27 -1.05 3.02
C SER A 621 16.57 -0.84 4.36
N CYS A 622 15.28 -0.52 4.31
CA CYS A 622 14.47 -0.30 5.51
C CYS A 622 14.88 0.89 6.39
N ASN A 623 15.79 1.77 5.94
CA ASN A 623 15.96 3.03 6.63
C ASN A 623 14.73 3.94 6.47
N SER A 624 14.02 3.87 5.34
CA SER A 624 12.62 4.30 5.25
C SER A 624 11.73 3.07 5.44
N LEU A 625 10.93 3.04 6.50
CA LEU A 625 9.98 1.95 6.74
C LEU A 625 8.79 1.97 5.76
N TYR A 626 8.50 3.15 5.18
CA TYR A 626 7.45 3.36 4.19
C TYR A 626 7.90 2.96 2.78
N ASN A 627 9.12 3.33 2.39
CA ASN A 627 9.76 2.94 1.14
C ASN A 627 11.10 2.25 1.43
N PRO A 628 11.08 0.92 1.64
CA PRO A 628 12.25 0.13 2.05
C PRO A 628 13.48 0.22 1.14
N LEU A 629 13.32 0.75 -0.07
CA LEU A 629 14.34 0.83 -1.11
C LEU A 629 14.92 2.24 -1.31
N TYR A 630 14.41 3.25 -0.59
CA TYR A 630 14.98 4.60 -0.67
C TYR A 630 16.41 4.60 -0.16
N GLY A 631 17.32 5.14 -0.98
CA GLY A 631 18.74 5.19 -0.68
C GLY A 631 19.49 3.86 -0.77
N THR A 632 18.91 2.78 -1.31
CA THR A 632 19.63 1.51 -1.48
C THR A 632 20.51 1.48 -2.76
N PRO A 633 21.61 0.70 -2.78
CA PRO A 633 22.41 0.48 -3.99
C PRO A 633 21.60 -0.07 -5.17
N TYR A 634 22.11 0.14 -6.39
CA TYR A 634 21.55 -0.31 -7.67
C TYR A 634 20.13 0.22 -7.97
N ARG A 635 19.80 1.40 -7.42
CA ARG A 635 18.61 2.19 -7.72
C ARG A 635 18.97 3.46 -8.49
N PRO A 636 18.05 4.00 -9.32
CA PRO A 636 18.31 5.25 -10.01
C PRO A 636 18.54 6.38 -9.01
N TYR A 637 19.49 7.27 -9.32
CA TYR A 637 19.60 8.54 -8.61
C TYR A 637 18.30 9.32 -8.73
N ARG A 638 17.94 10.07 -7.69
CA ARG A 638 16.82 11.02 -7.77
C ARG A 638 17.20 12.17 -8.72
N ARG A 639 16.22 12.79 -9.38
CA ARG A 639 16.45 14.02 -10.16
C ARG A 639 15.77 15.22 -9.53
N LEU A 640 16.50 16.34 -9.50
CA LEU A 640 15.92 17.66 -9.20
C LEU A 640 15.22 18.26 -10.44
N LEU A 641 15.69 17.91 -11.64
CA LEU A 641 15.13 18.30 -12.93
C LEU A 641 15.19 17.10 -13.90
N PRO A 642 14.23 16.94 -14.83
CA PRO A 642 14.23 15.85 -15.81
C PRO A 642 15.54 15.73 -16.60
N ALA A 643 15.86 14.52 -17.07
CA ALA A 643 17.03 14.29 -17.92
C ALA A 643 16.86 15.00 -19.27
N LYS A 644 17.96 15.57 -19.79
CA LYS A 644 17.99 16.26 -21.09
C LYS A 644 18.96 15.58 -22.04
N TYR A 645 18.54 14.45 -22.61
CA TYR A 645 19.29 13.75 -23.65
C TYR A 645 19.00 14.34 -25.03
N GLY A 646 19.97 14.24 -25.95
CA GLY A 646 19.84 14.79 -27.31
C GLY A 646 18.74 14.12 -28.13
N ASP A 647 18.47 12.85 -27.88
CA ASP A 647 17.41 12.02 -28.46
C ASP A 647 16.21 11.84 -27.51
N GLY A 648 16.22 12.50 -26.34
CA GLY A 648 15.23 12.31 -25.29
C GLY A 648 15.36 11.01 -24.49
N VAL A 649 16.31 10.12 -24.82
CA VAL A 649 16.41 8.78 -24.23
C VAL A 649 17.78 8.49 -23.63
N TYR A 650 18.86 8.62 -24.39
CA TYR A 650 20.21 8.22 -23.97
C TYR A 650 21.35 9.02 -24.62
N GLU A 651 21.17 9.67 -25.77
CA GLU A 651 22.24 10.46 -26.38
C GLU A 651 22.68 11.64 -25.50
N PRO A 652 23.98 11.94 -25.38
CA PRO A 652 24.45 13.12 -24.66
C PRO A 652 23.69 14.40 -25.05
N ALA A 653 23.51 15.30 -24.08
CA ALA A 653 22.82 16.56 -24.30
C ALA A 653 23.42 17.33 -25.49
N ARG A 654 22.58 18.13 -26.16
CA ARG A 654 22.98 19.02 -27.26
C ARG A 654 22.76 20.48 -26.88
N MET A 655 23.51 21.37 -27.55
CA MET A 655 23.25 22.81 -27.48
C MET A 655 21.84 23.11 -27.99
N SER A 656 21.28 24.28 -27.63
CA SER A 656 20.00 24.76 -28.19
C SER A 656 20.00 24.83 -29.72
N SER A 657 21.18 24.99 -30.34
CA SER A 657 21.35 24.96 -31.80
C SER A 657 21.38 23.56 -32.42
N GLY A 658 21.19 22.48 -31.65
CA GLY A 658 21.31 21.08 -32.09
C GLY A 658 22.75 20.55 -32.26
N ARG A 659 23.77 21.41 -32.09
CA ARG A 659 25.19 21.03 -32.15
C ARG A 659 25.60 20.23 -30.90
N PRO A 660 26.62 19.35 -30.99
CA PRO A 660 27.19 18.69 -29.81
C PRO A 660 27.65 19.71 -28.76
N MET A 661 27.62 19.33 -27.48
CA MET A 661 28.19 20.16 -26.40
C MET A 661 29.69 20.42 -26.63
N PRO A 662 30.26 21.53 -26.10
CA PRO A 662 31.68 21.80 -26.28
C PRO A 662 32.53 20.67 -25.70
N ASN A 663 33.72 20.49 -26.27
CA ASN A 663 34.67 19.50 -25.79
C ASN A 663 35.04 19.77 -24.33
N ALA A 664 34.82 18.81 -23.43
CA ALA A 664 35.01 18.99 -22.00
C ALA A 664 36.47 19.26 -21.61
N ARG A 665 37.44 18.70 -22.34
CA ARG A 665 38.87 18.96 -22.11
C ARG A 665 39.24 20.38 -22.52
N GLN A 666 38.75 20.84 -23.67
CA GLN A 666 38.93 22.21 -24.12
C GLN A 666 38.36 23.21 -23.09
N LEU A 667 37.16 22.95 -22.57
CA LEU A 667 36.57 23.76 -21.49
C LEU A 667 37.41 23.72 -20.21
N SER A 668 37.91 22.54 -19.82
CA SER A 668 38.76 22.38 -18.63
C SER A 668 40.01 23.24 -18.72
N VAL A 669 40.74 23.19 -19.85
CA VAL A 669 41.97 23.96 -20.05
C VAL A 669 41.68 25.46 -20.16
N ALA A 670 40.58 25.85 -20.82
CA ALA A 670 40.26 27.25 -21.05
C ALA A 670 39.69 27.97 -19.82
N LEU A 671 38.98 27.26 -18.93
CA LEU A 671 38.22 27.88 -17.83
C LEU A 671 38.81 27.63 -16.44
N PHE A 672 39.59 26.56 -16.26
CA PHE A 672 40.16 26.20 -14.96
C PHE A 672 41.68 26.29 -15.03
N GLY A 673 42.26 27.27 -14.34
CA GLY A 673 43.72 27.46 -14.29
C GLY A 673 44.43 26.40 -13.43
N GLU A 674 45.75 26.29 -13.60
CA GLU A 674 46.59 25.26 -12.95
C GLU A 674 47.32 25.77 -11.68
N THR A 675 46.86 26.86 -11.05
CA THR A 675 47.53 27.45 -9.89
C THR A 675 47.05 26.83 -8.58
N GLU A 676 47.98 26.34 -7.75
CA GLU A 676 47.68 25.98 -6.37
C GLU A 676 47.70 27.23 -5.46
N VAL A 677 46.61 27.44 -4.71
CA VAL A 677 46.50 28.53 -3.73
C VAL A 677 46.21 27.91 -2.36
N GLN A 678 47.00 28.26 -1.36
CA GLN A 678 46.79 27.77 0.00
C GLN A 678 45.61 28.48 0.67
N ASP A 679 44.66 27.71 1.21
CA ASP A 679 43.44 28.21 1.88
C ASP A 679 43.71 29.03 3.15
N GLY A 680 44.89 28.85 3.79
CA GLY A 680 45.30 29.58 4.99
C GLY A 680 44.48 29.33 6.27
N ARG A 681 43.32 28.66 6.16
CA ARG A 681 42.37 28.41 7.26
C ARG A 681 42.15 26.92 7.53
N SER A 682 42.05 26.10 6.48
CA SER A 682 41.75 24.67 6.57
C SER A 682 42.98 23.80 6.32
N THR A 683 43.03 22.63 6.95
CA THR A 683 44.06 21.61 6.67
C THR A 683 43.55 20.60 5.64
N ILE A 684 44.46 19.80 5.07
CA ILE A 684 44.13 18.80 4.03
C ILE A 684 43.10 17.75 4.49
N ILE A 685 42.97 17.50 5.80
CA ILE A 685 41.95 16.59 6.32
C ILE A 685 40.54 17.04 5.96
N ASN A 686 40.31 18.35 5.81
CA ASN A 686 39.00 18.90 5.51
C ASN A 686 38.51 18.45 4.12
N MET A 687 39.41 18.44 3.12
CA MET A 687 39.12 17.92 1.79
C MET A 687 38.98 16.39 1.77
N GLN A 688 39.88 15.68 2.46
CA GLN A 688 39.86 14.21 2.51
C GLN A 688 38.63 13.66 3.25
N PHE A 689 38.16 14.37 4.27
CA PHE A 689 36.91 14.05 4.95
C PHE A 689 35.69 14.30 4.06
N GLY A 690 35.75 15.31 3.19
CA GLY A 690 34.76 15.47 2.11
C GLY A 690 34.73 14.29 1.14
N GLN A 691 35.88 13.72 0.78
CA GLN A 691 35.94 12.49 -0.02
C GLN A 691 35.35 11.29 0.73
N LEU A 692 35.60 11.18 2.04
CA LEU A 692 34.99 10.15 2.89
C LEU A 692 33.46 10.21 2.82
N VAL A 693 32.88 11.40 3.01
CA VAL A 693 31.44 11.64 2.92
C VAL A 693 30.89 11.37 1.51
N ALA A 694 31.58 11.83 0.47
CA ALA A 694 31.19 11.57 -0.92
C ALA A 694 31.11 10.07 -1.21
N HIS A 695 32.10 9.33 -0.73
CA HIS A 695 32.23 7.91 -1.00
C HIS A 695 31.20 7.09 -0.23
N ASP A 696 30.83 7.52 0.96
CA ASP A 696 29.78 6.86 1.74
C ASP A 696 28.40 6.97 1.07
N MET A 697 28.09 8.12 0.47
CA MET A 697 26.73 8.42 -0.03
C MET A 697 26.56 8.28 -1.54
N SER A 698 27.62 8.38 -2.35
CA SER A 698 27.49 8.48 -3.81
C SER A 698 28.58 7.75 -4.59
N PHE A 699 28.12 6.84 -5.44
CA PHE A 699 28.89 6.21 -6.50
C PHE A 699 27.96 5.70 -7.59
N THR A 700 28.35 5.83 -8.87
CA THR A 700 27.56 5.32 -9.99
C THR A 700 27.98 3.89 -10.32
N ALA A 701 27.05 3.06 -10.81
CA ALA A 701 27.33 1.65 -11.10
C ALA A 701 28.17 1.43 -12.39
N ASP A 702 29.02 0.39 -12.35
CA ASP A 702 29.82 -0.16 -13.46
C ASP A 702 30.80 0.82 -14.16
N VAL A 703 31.59 1.59 -13.39
CA VAL A 703 32.56 2.58 -13.92
C VAL A 703 33.96 2.00 -14.19
N PHE A 704 34.24 0.75 -13.81
CA PHE A 704 35.60 0.18 -13.90
C PHE A 704 35.79 -0.82 -15.05
N GLY A 705 37.02 -0.93 -15.57
CA GLY A 705 37.49 -2.07 -16.36
C GLY A 705 37.42 -1.95 -17.90
N VAL A 706 36.62 -1.04 -18.47
CA VAL A 706 36.57 -0.83 -19.93
C VAL A 706 37.41 0.38 -20.33
N LYS A 707 38.39 0.17 -21.22
CA LYS A 707 39.22 1.25 -21.78
C LYS A 707 38.63 1.70 -23.11
N CYS A 708 38.05 2.90 -23.12
CA CYS A 708 37.46 3.52 -24.31
C CYS A 708 38.49 4.23 -25.21
N CYS A 709 39.68 4.45 -24.67
CA CYS A 709 40.82 5.03 -25.37
C CYS A 709 42.10 4.33 -24.90
N PRO A 710 42.35 3.08 -25.35
CA PRO A 710 43.52 2.31 -24.91
C PRO A 710 44.80 2.99 -25.37
N ASN A 711 45.74 3.19 -24.44
CA ASN A 711 47.03 3.83 -24.69
C ASN A 711 46.92 5.23 -25.33
N GLY A 712 45.83 5.96 -25.03
CA GLY A 712 45.60 7.29 -25.59
C GLY A 712 45.19 7.30 -27.07
N LYS A 713 44.90 6.13 -27.67
CA LYS A 713 44.54 6.02 -29.09
C LYS A 713 43.04 5.89 -29.29
N ARG A 714 42.57 6.55 -30.37
CA ARG A 714 41.18 6.45 -30.82
C ARG A 714 40.88 5.03 -31.28
N ILE A 715 39.72 4.52 -30.87
CA ILE A 715 39.11 3.35 -31.46
C ILE A 715 38.17 3.84 -32.57
N PRO A 716 38.19 3.24 -33.78
CA PRO A 716 37.21 3.53 -34.81
C PRO A 716 35.76 3.43 -34.27
N PRO A 717 34.85 4.36 -34.62
CA PRO A 717 33.50 4.41 -34.04
C PRO A 717 32.69 3.11 -34.15
N ASP A 718 32.91 2.34 -35.22
CA ASP A 718 32.30 1.03 -35.49
C ASP A 718 32.82 -0.09 -34.57
N LEU A 719 34.00 0.09 -33.96
CA LEU A 719 34.63 -0.84 -33.04
C LEU A 719 34.56 -0.35 -31.58
N LEU A 720 33.96 0.82 -31.34
CA LEU A 720 33.86 1.42 -30.03
C LEU A 720 32.83 0.64 -29.18
N PRO A 721 33.17 0.19 -27.95
CA PRO A 721 32.20 -0.49 -27.10
C PRO A 721 30.95 0.37 -26.82
N PRO A 722 29.74 -0.21 -26.67
CA PRO A 722 28.48 0.56 -26.66
C PRO A 722 28.36 1.67 -25.61
N ARG A 723 29.05 1.52 -24.46
CA ARG A 723 29.05 2.53 -23.37
C ARG A 723 30.23 3.49 -23.46
N CYS A 724 31.12 3.36 -24.42
CA CYS A 724 32.29 4.22 -24.49
C CYS A 724 31.95 5.60 -25.02
N MET A 725 32.46 6.61 -24.34
CA MET A 725 32.32 8.02 -24.72
C MET A 725 33.67 8.70 -24.53
N PRO A 726 34.69 8.34 -25.33
CA PRO A 726 36.04 8.87 -25.16
C PRO A 726 36.03 10.40 -25.29
N LEU A 727 36.80 11.06 -24.43
CA LEU A 727 36.99 12.50 -24.49
C LEU A 727 38.10 12.79 -25.49
N GLU A 728 37.75 13.44 -26.60
CA GLU A 728 38.72 13.81 -27.62
C GLU A 728 39.70 14.86 -27.10
N VAL A 729 40.99 14.66 -27.36
CA VAL A 729 42.02 15.65 -27.02
C VAL A 729 42.08 16.69 -28.16
N PRO A 730 41.85 17.97 -27.87
CA PRO A 730 42.02 19.04 -28.87
C PRO A 730 43.48 19.12 -29.37
N PRO A 731 43.72 19.42 -30.66
CA PRO A 731 45.10 19.57 -31.17
C PRO A 731 45.91 20.68 -30.49
N ASP A 732 45.24 21.67 -29.92
CA ASP A 732 45.79 22.80 -29.17
C ASP A 732 45.91 22.52 -27.66
N ASP A 733 45.67 21.28 -27.22
CA ASP A 733 45.92 20.90 -25.84
C ASP A 733 47.43 21.06 -25.49
N PRO A 734 47.76 21.71 -24.37
CA PRO A 734 49.15 22.10 -24.08
C PRO A 734 50.06 20.92 -23.70
N VAL A 735 49.51 19.74 -23.35
CA VAL A 735 50.29 18.66 -22.73
C VAL A 735 50.08 17.32 -23.45
N LEU A 736 48.84 16.89 -23.63
CA LEU A 736 48.53 15.51 -24.04
C LEU A 736 49.02 15.15 -25.46
N PRO A 737 49.00 16.05 -26.47
CA PRO A 737 49.54 15.75 -27.79
C PRO A 737 51.05 15.51 -27.81
N LEU A 738 51.81 16.04 -26.83
CA LEU A 738 53.26 15.82 -26.73
C LEU A 738 53.61 14.35 -26.45
N GLU A 739 52.70 13.62 -25.80
CA GLU A 739 52.81 12.20 -25.48
C GLU A 739 52.01 11.32 -26.47
N ASP A 740 51.66 11.87 -27.64
CA ASP A 740 50.89 11.18 -28.69
C ASP A 740 49.53 10.63 -28.18
N ILE A 741 48.91 11.35 -27.23
CA ILE A 741 47.59 11.04 -26.67
C ILE A 741 46.50 11.79 -27.46
N GLN A 742 45.60 11.05 -28.10
CA GLN A 742 44.53 11.54 -28.97
C GLN A 742 43.16 11.61 -28.28
N CYS A 743 42.95 10.79 -27.25
CA CYS A 743 41.73 10.79 -26.46
C CYS A 743 42.02 10.39 -25.01
N MET A 744 41.06 10.64 -24.12
CA MET A 744 41.03 10.13 -22.75
C MET A 744 39.88 9.14 -22.60
N SER A 745 40.14 8.05 -21.87
CA SER A 745 39.13 7.01 -21.66
C SER A 745 38.03 7.50 -20.73
N MET A 746 36.80 7.56 -21.23
CA MET A 746 35.61 7.79 -20.42
C MET A 746 34.54 6.77 -20.79
N LEU A 747 34.03 6.09 -19.76
CA LEU A 747 32.97 5.10 -19.86
C LEU A 747 31.68 5.69 -19.31
N ARG A 748 30.58 5.53 -20.04
CA ARG A 748 29.26 5.89 -19.55
C ARG A 748 28.84 4.90 -18.46
N THR A 749 28.32 5.45 -17.37
CA THR A 749 27.79 4.69 -16.23
C THR A 749 26.60 3.85 -16.65
N LYS A 750 26.37 2.72 -15.97
CA LYS A 750 25.19 1.88 -16.22
C LYS A 750 23.91 2.66 -15.95
N THR A 751 22.89 2.43 -16.76
CA THR A 751 21.59 3.06 -16.61
C THR A 751 20.45 2.06 -16.43
N THR A 752 19.26 2.58 -16.14
CA THR A 752 18.00 1.83 -16.10
C THR A 752 17.70 1.05 -17.39
N LEU A 753 18.21 1.49 -18.55
CA LEU A 753 18.07 0.77 -19.82
C LEU A 753 18.79 -0.60 -19.82
N GLU A 754 19.81 -0.74 -18.98
CA GLU A 754 20.68 -1.93 -18.90
C GLU A 754 20.40 -2.75 -17.62
N TYR A 755 19.35 -2.41 -16.87
CA TYR A 755 19.01 -3.05 -15.61
C TYR A 755 17.57 -3.59 -15.65
N PRO A 756 17.37 -4.93 -15.64
CA PRO A 756 16.06 -5.57 -15.82
C PRO A 756 14.96 -5.12 -14.85
N CYS A 757 15.33 -4.48 -13.75
CA CYS A 757 14.44 -4.02 -12.68
C CYS A 757 13.97 -2.57 -12.81
N ALA A 758 14.33 -1.90 -13.91
CA ALA A 758 14.03 -0.50 -14.15
C ALA A 758 13.24 -0.28 -15.45
N THR A 759 12.34 -1.21 -15.78
CA THR A 759 11.42 -1.11 -16.92
C THR A 759 10.25 -0.20 -16.57
N ASN A 760 10.43 1.13 -16.72
CA ASN A 760 9.33 2.10 -16.84
C ASN A 760 9.75 3.57 -17.06
N TYR A 761 11.04 3.88 -17.24
CA TYR A 761 11.46 5.29 -17.21
C TYR A 761 11.37 6.03 -18.57
N GLY A 762 11.24 5.33 -19.70
CA GLY A 762 11.26 5.93 -21.06
C GLY A 762 12.59 6.63 -21.45
N THR A 763 13.35 7.10 -20.45
CA THR A 763 14.58 7.88 -20.49
C THR A 763 15.61 7.23 -19.56
N ALA A 764 16.90 7.25 -19.92
CA ALA A 764 17.94 6.56 -19.18
C ALA A 764 18.31 7.27 -17.86
N GLU A 765 18.30 6.52 -16.76
CA GLU A 765 18.71 7.03 -15.44
C GLU A 765 19.92 6.29 -14.88
N GLN A 766 20.89 7.02 -14.33
CA GLN A 766 22.10 6.44 -13.75
C GLN A 766 21.77 5.73 -12.43
N LEU A 767 22.37 4.56 -12.22
CA LEU A 767 22.17 3.76 -11.01
C LEU A 767 23.26 4.06 -9.97
N SER A 768 22.89 4.11 -8.69
CA SER A 768 23.83 4.11 -7.56
C SER A 768 24.45 2.73 -7.38
N SER A 769 25.63 2.64 -6.77
CA SER A 769 26.27 1.39 -6.34
C SER A 769 26.61 1.35 -4.84
N VAL A 770 26.29 2.43 -4.12
CA VAL A 770 26.47 2.57 -2.67
C VAL A 770 25.18 3.03 -2.00
N THR A 771 25.08 2.90 -0.68
CA THR A 771 23.94 3.42 0.09
C THR A 771 23.94 4.96 0.03
N ALA A 772 22.78 5.58 0.29
CA ALA A 772 22.68 7.04 0.35
C ALA A 772 22.94 7.61 1.76
N PHE A 773 23.33 6.76 2.72
CA PHE A 773 23.33 7.10 4.13
C PHE A 773 24.74 7.34 4.65
N LEU A 774 24.87 8.16 5.69
CA LEU A 774 26.11 8.32 6.45
C LEU A 774 26.24 7.15 7.43
N ASP A 775 26.62 5.99 6.94
CA ASP A 775 26.65 4.73 7.70
C ASP A 775 27.99 3.99 7.65
N LEU A 776 29.06 4.68 7.21
CA LEU A 776 30.41 4.15 7.10
C LEU A 776 30.46 2.87 6.25
N SER A 777 29.62 2.77 5.22
CA SER A 777 29.72 1.73 4.19
C SER A 777 31.10 1.68 3.53
N ILE A 778 31.90 2.74 3.59
CA ILE A 778 33.33 2.70 3.23
C ILE A 778 34.17 1.72 4.07
N VAL A 779 33.78 1.50 5.34
CA VAL A 779 34.40 0.52 6.26
C VAL A 779 33.66 -0.80 6.22
N TYR A 780 32.32 -0.75 6.28
CA TYR A 780 31.49 -1.94 6.49
C TYR A 780 31.01 -2.62 5.20
N GLY A 781 31.04 -1.92 4.07
CA GLY A 781 30.49 -2.38 2.80
C GLY A 781 29.03 -1.95 2.58
N ASN A 782 28.52 -2.24 1.39
CA ASN A 782 27.18 -1.85 0.91
C ASN A 782 26.23 -3.05 0.74
N SER A 783 26.66 -4.24 1.19
CA SER A 783 25.85 -5.46 1.16
C SER A 783 26.26 -6.39 2.30
N VAL A 784 25.41 -7.37 2.61
CA VAL A 784 25.69 -8.39 3.62
C VAL A 784 26.92 -9.22 3.23
N GLU A 785 27.07 -9.56 1.95
CA GLU A 785 28.19 -10.35 1.43
C GLU A 785 29.51 -9.59 1.52
N GLN A 786 29.49 -8.29 1.18
CA GLN A 786 30.68 -7.47 1.30
C GLN A 786 31.08 -7.30 2.77
N THR A 787 30.11 -6.98 3.64
CA THR A 787 30.35 -6.89 5.09
C THR A 787 30.93 -8.19 5.65
N ALA A 788 30.38 -9.33 5.23
CA ALA A 788 30.85 -10.64 5.65
C ALA A 788 32.33 -10.88 5.31
N SER A 789 32.78 -10.45 4.13
CA SER A 789 34.18 -10.57 3.71
C SER A 789 35.16 -9.70 4.50
N LEU A 790 34.66 -8.73 5.26
CA LEU A 790 35.45 -7.75 6.01
C LEU A 790 35.46 -8.05 7.52
N ARG A 791 34.74 -9.08 7.97
CA ARG A 791 34.59 -9.45 9.38
C ARG A 791 35.43 -10.66 9.75
N GLN A 792 35.93 -10.64 10.98
CA GLN A 792 36.61 -11.78 11.60
C GLN A 792 35.62 -12.83 12.13
N TYR A 793 34.36 -12.42 12.39
CA TYR A 793 33.33 -13.24 13.05
C TYR A 793 33.75 -13.79 14.42
N ARG A 794 34.58 -13.01 15.12
CA ARG A 794 35.02 -13.29 16.48
C ARG A 794 35.12 -12.00 17.29
N GLY A 795 34.44 -11.96 18.43
CA GLY A 795 34.50 -10.81 19.35
C GLY A 795 33.88 -9.53 18.80
N GLY A 796 33.08 -9.62 17.73
CA GLY A 796 32.54 -8.49 17.00
C GLY A 796 33.56 -7.75 16.13
N LEU A 797 34.74 -8.32 15.88
CA LEU A 797 35.86 -7.64 15.22
C LEU A 797 35.76 -7.65 13.69
N MET A 798 36.26 -6.57 13.09
CA MET A 798 36.62 -6.48 11.68
C MET A 798 37.97 -7.16 11.43
N GLU A 799 38.11 -7.75 10.25
CA GLU A 799 39.34 -8.43 9.84
C GLU A 799 40.49 -7.43 9.72
N VAL A 800 41.64 -7.79 10.27
CA VAL A 800 42.88 -7.03 10.19
C VAL A 800 44.09 -7.94 9.99
N GLU A 801 45.11 -7.42 9.34
CA GLU A 801 46.43 -8.02 9.27
C GLU A 801 47.40 -7.30 10.21
N HIS A 802 48.06 -8.07 11.06
CA HIS A 802 49.08 -7.54 11.94
C HIS A 802 50.41 -7.42 11.21
N ARG A 803 50.88 -6.19 10.98
CA ARG A 803 52.14 -5.90 10.28
C ARG A 803 52.92 -4.85 11.05
N HIS A 804 54.20 -5.15 11.32
CA HIS A 804 55.12 -4.26 12.03
C HIS A 804 54.59 -3.73 13.38
N GLY A 805 53.89 -4.56 14.16
CA GLY A 805 53.36 -4.18 15.47
C GLY A 805 52.05 -3.39 15.41
N GLN A 806 51.44 -3.23 14.23
CA GLN A 806 50.21 -2.48 14.02
C GLN A 806 49.19 -3.31 13.23
N ASP A 807 47.91 -3.01 13.44
CA ASP A 807 46.81 -3.64 12.72
C ASP A 807 46.46 -2.81 11.48
N TRP A 808 46.32 -3.49 10.35
CA TRP A 808 46.01 -2.90 9.06
C TRP A 808 44.81 -3.60 8.44
N PRO A 809 44.05 -2.96 7.53
CA PRO A 809 43.08 -3.69 6.72
C PRO A 809 43.79 -4.81 5.93
N PRO A 810 43.11 -5.92 5.62
CA PRO A 810 43.70 -7.01 4.86
C PRO A 810 44.09 -6.59 3.45
N HIS A 811 44.98 -7.34 2.82
CA HIS A 811 45.28 -7.14 1.39
C HIS A 811 44.10 -7.55 0.53
N ASN A 812 43.84 -6.77 -0.52
CA ASN A 812 42.83 -7.07 -1.51
C ASN A 812 43.34 -8.18 -2.44
N PRO A 813 42.64 -9.32 -2.54
CA PRO A 813 43.07 -10.43 -3.40
C PRO A 813 43.10 -10.07 -4.90
N ASN A 814 42.46 -8.97 -5.29
CA ASN A 814 42.45 -8.45 -6.66
C ASN A 814 43.29 -7.17 -6.83
N ALA A 815 44.29 -6.95 -5.97
CA ALA A 815 45.11 -5.74 -5.92
C ALA A 815 45.60 -5.28 -7.30
N SER A 816 46.18 -6.17 -8.11
CA SER A 816 46.73 -5.85 -9.44
C SER A 816 45.71 -5.38 -10.48
N ARG A 817 44.41 -5.60 -10.24
CA ARG A 817 43.33 -5.13 -11.12
C ARG A 817 42.67 -3.84 -10.64
N LEU A 818 42.79 -3.54 -9.35
CA LEU A 818 42.05 -2.46 -8.69
C LEU A 818 42.94 -1.27 -8.33
N CYS A 819 44.18 -1.53 -7.95
CA CYS A 819 45.16 -0.54 -7.54
C CYS A 819 46.33 -0.50 -8.54
N GLN A 820 47.02 0.63 -8.59
CA GLN A 820 48.25 0.77 -9.36
C GLN A 820 49.41 0.18 -8.55
N MET A 821 49.74 -1.08 -8.82
CA MET A 821 50.88 -1.79 -8.21
C MET A 821 52.14 -1.57 -9.05
N ARG A 822 53.19 -1.03 -8.44
CA ARG A 822 54.52 -0.79 -9.05
C ARG A 822 55.55 -1.80 -8.54
N GLU A 823 55.49 -2.14 -7.26
CA GLU A 823 56.40 -3.07 -6.59
C GLU A 823 55.62 -4.21 -5.90
N GLU A 824 56.30 -5.31 -5.58
CA GLU A 824 55.68 -6.42 -4.84
C GLU A 824 55.26 -6.03 -3.42
N LEU A 825 55.86 -4.97 -2.86
CA LEU A 825 55.56 -4.45 -1.53
C LEU A 825 54.40 -3.45 -1.49
N ASP A 826 53.88 -3.04 -2.66
CA ASP A 826 52.74 -2.13 -2.69
C ASP A 826 51.50 -2.79 -2.09
N VAL A 827 50.64 -1.97 -1.49
CA VAL A 827 49.47 -2.45 -0.76
C VAL A 827 48.21 -1.90 -1.41
N CYS A 828 47.23 -2.78 -1.60
CA CYS A 828 45.87 -2.43 -1.94
C CYS A 828 44.97 -3.01 -0.85
N TYR A 829 44.32 -2.16 -0.07
CA TYR A 829 43.54 -2.60 1.08
C TYR A 829 42.17 -3.14 0.66
N LEU A 830 41.76 -4.24 1.29
CA LEU A 830 40.41 -4.77 1.23
C LEU A 830 39.52 -3.99 2.20
N THR A 831 38.55 -3.27 1.65
CA THR A 831 37.71 -2.33 2.39
C THR A 831 36.26 -2.38 1.88
N GLY A 832 35.34 -1.71 2.59
CA GLY A 832 33.94 -1.57 2.21
C GLY A 832 33.70 -0.76 0.93
N ASP A 833 34.67 0.06 0.53
CA ASP A 833 34.67 0.75 -0.76
C ASP A 833 36.07 0.75 -1.39
N LEU A 834 36.17 0.27 -2.62
CA LEU A 834 37.44 0.14 -3.34
C LEU A 834 38.12 1.49 -3.59
N ARG A 835 37.37 2.59 -3.62
CA ARG A 835 37.90 3.96 -3.77
C ARG A 835 38.66 4.42 -2.54
N SER A 836 38.58 3.74 -1.40
CA SER A 836 39.41 4.02 -0.20
C SER A 836 40.91 4.02 -0.52
N ASN A 837 41.32 3.29 -1.56
CA ASN A 837 42.71 3.19 -2.00
C ASN A 837 43.13 4.30 -2.99
N GLN A 838 42.26 5.27 -3.32
CA GLN A 838 42.57 6.30 -4.32
C GLN A 838 43.61 7.32 -3.85
N SER A 839 43.69 7.59 -2.55
CA SER A 839 44.69 8.48 -1.97
C SER A 839 45.18 7.93 -0.62
N PRO A 840 46.44 8.16 -0.25
CA PRO A 840 46.97 7.71 1.05
C PRO A 840 46.21 8.29 2.24
N HIS A 841 45.80 9.57 2.16
CA HIS A 841 45.08 10.22 3.26
C HIS A 841 43.66 9.69 3.44
N LEU A 842 42.96 9.35 2.35
CA LEU A 842 41.65 8.71 2.42
C LEU A 842 41.76 7.31 3.03
N ALA A 843 42.80 6.55 2.65
CA ALA A 843 43.08 5.25 3.26
C ALA A 843 43.31 5.38 4.77
N ILE A 844 44.07 6.37 5.22
CA ILE A 844 44.30 6.63 6.66
C ILE A 844 42.98 6.89 7.40
N LEU A 845 42.08 7.70 6.86
CA LEU A 845 40.77 7.97 7.48
C LEU A 845 39.91 6.71 7.60
N GLN A 846 39.91 5.87 6.56
CA GLN A 846 39.21 4.59 6.57
C GLN A 846 39.82 3.62 7.61
N ILE A 847 41.16 3.53 7.69
CA ILE A 847 41.87 2.72 8.67
C ILE A 847 41.52 3.17 10.09
N ALA A 848 41.48 4.48 10.34
CA ALA A 848 41.13 5.03 11.64
C ALA A 848 39.74 4.57 12.11
N HIS A 849 38.73 4.59 11.23
CA HIS A 849 37.39 4.10 11.57
C HIS A 849 37.33 2.57 11.74
N LEU A 850 38.11 1.81 10.97
CA LEU A 850 38.22 0.35 11.15
C LEU A 850 38.83 0.02 12.52
N LEU A 851 39.92 0.68 12.90
CA LEU A 851 40.60 0.44 14.17
C LEU A 851 39.73 0.90 15.36
N GLU A 852 39.00 2.00 15.20
CA GLU A 852 38.04 2.46 16.20
C GLU A 852 36.91 1.44 16.43
N HIS A 853 36.42 0.79 15.38
CA HIS A 853 35.44 -0.29 15.52
C HIS A 853 36.02 -1.46 16.34
N ASN A 854 37.24 -1.92 16.03
CA ASN A 854 37.87 -3.02 16.77
C ASN A 854 38.16 -2.67 18.23
N ARG A 855 38.52 -1.41 18.51
CA ARG A 855 38.65 -0.89 19.89
C ARG A 855 37.31 -0.96 20.62
N LEU A 856 36.24 -0.43 20.01
CA LEU A 856 34.89 -0.43 20.58
C LEU A 856 34.36 -1.85 20.83
N ALA A 857 34.50 -2.76 19.88
CA ALA A 857 34.07 -4.15 20.01
C ALA A 857 34.81 -4.86 21.16
N SER A 858 36.11 -4.64 21.28
CA SER A 858 36.93 -5.18 22.37
C SER A 858 36.50 -4.65 23.75
N GLU A 859 36.26 -3.34 23.85
CA GLU A 859 35.77 -2.72 25.10
C GLU A 859 34.36 -3.21 25.47
N LEU A 860 33.46 -3.30 24.49
CA LEU A 860 32.10 -3.82 24.70
C LEU A 860 32.11 -5.29 25.11
N SER A 861 33.02 -6.10 24.57
CA SER A 861 33.17 -7.51 24.94
C SER A 861 33.63 -7.66 26.39
N ASN A 862 34.55 -6.81 26.84
CA ASN A 862 34.98 -6.77 28.24
C ASN A 862 33.87 -6.32 29.20
N LEU A 863 33.09 -5.30 28.80
CA LEU A 863 31.97 -4.79 29.59
C LEU A 863 30.76 -5.73 29.60
N ASN A 864 30.57 -6.50 28.53
CA ASN A 864 29.41 -7.36 28.33
C ASN A 864 29.82 -8.78 27.90
N PRO A 865 30.39 -9.60 28.82
CA PRO A 865 30.93 -10.92 28.47
C PRO A 865 29.91 -11.91 27.90
N CYS A 866 28.61 -11.67 28.09
CA CYS A 866 27.53 -12.52 27.60
C CYS A 866 27.01 -12.15 26.20
N TRP A 867 27.50 -11.08 25.58
CA TRP A 867 27.10 -10.71 24.23
C TRP A 867 27.76 -11.61 23.20
N ASP A 868 27.00 -12.00 22.17
CA ASP A 868 27.52 -12.77 21.05
C ASP A 868 28.26 -11.88 20.04
N ASP A 869 28.93 -12.51 19.08
CA ASP A 869 29.70 -11.82 18.05
C ASP A 869 28.87 -10.79 17.27
N GLU A 870 27.64 -11.16 16.91
CA GLU A 870 26.77 -10.31 16.12
C GLU A 870 26.33 -9.06 16.88
N ARG A 871 25.94 -9.21 18.15
CA ARG A 871 25.58 -8.06 18.97
C ARG A 871 26.78 -7.14 19.22
N LEU A 872 27.96 -7.69 19.50
CA LEU A 872 29.19 -6.90 19.68
C LEU A 872 29.54 -6.10 18.42
N PHE A 873 29.48 -6.75 17.26
CA PHE A 873 29.71 -6.12 15.97
C PHE A 873 28.71 -4.97 15.70
N GLN A 874 27.42 -5.24 15.87
CA GLN A 874 26.38 -4.26 15.56
C GLN A 874 26.42 -3.05 16.49
N GLU A 875 26.67 -3.24 17.79
CA GLU A 875 26.79 -2.12 18.74
C GLU A 875 28.08 -1.30 18.50
N ALA A 876 29.22 -1.95 18.23
CA ALA A 876 30.45 -1.25 17.87
C ALA A 876 30.29 -0.45 16.57
N ARG A 877 29.62 -1.03 15.55
CA ARG A 877 29.25 -0.35 14.30
C ARG A 877 28.34 0.83 14.56
N ARG A 878 27.26 0.66 15.34
CA ARG A 878 26.30 1.71 15.67
C ARG A 878 26.96 2.91 16.35
N ILE A 879 27.84 2.66 17.32
CA ILE A 879 28.58 3.73 18.02
C ILE A 879 29.53 4.45 17.06
N ASN A 880 30.30 3.72 16.25
CA ASN A 880 31.24 4.33 15.30
C ASN A 880 30.52 5.19 14.24
N ILE A 881 29.37 4.72 13.74
CA ILE A 881 28.50 5.50 12.85
C ILE A 881 28.00 6.77 13.55
N GLY A 882 27.54 6.68 14.79
CA GLY A 882 27.10 7.86 15.56
C GLY A 882 28.21 8.89 15.74
N LYS A 883 29.44 8.45 16.03
CA LYS A 883 30.63 9.33 16.08
C LYS A 883 30.88 10.00 14.74
N TYR A 884 30.84 9.24 13.65
CA TYR A 884 31.03 9.75 12.29
C TYR A 884 29.96 10.79 11.91
N GLN A 885 28.68 10.50 12.13
CA GLN A 885 27.58 11.43 11.88
C GLN A 885 27.72 12.72 12.69
N SER A 886 28.14 12.61 13.96
CA SER A 886 28.42 13.78 14.78
C SER A 886 29.52 14.65 14.18
N ILE A 887 30.64 14.06 13.73
CA ILE A 887 31.73 14.82 13.09
C ILE A 887 31.22 15.48 11.79
N VAL A 888 30.44 14.76 10.97
CA VAL A 888 29.90 15.30 9.72
C VAL A 888 29.00 16.51 9.98
N TYR A 889 27.99 16.38 10.84
CA TYR A 889 26.99 17.43 11.03
C TYR A 889 27.44 18.54 11.98
N ASN A 890 28.14 18.22 13.07
CA ASN A 890 28.50 19.20 14.10
C ASN A 890 29.82 19.92 13.85
N ASP A 891 30.78 19.27 13.18
CA ASP A 891 32.14 19.79 13.02
C ASP A 891 32.45 20.17 11.57
N TRP A 892 32.24 19.26 10.62
CA TRP A 892 32.69 19.40 9.24
C TRP A 892 31.76 20.26 8.36
N LEU A 893 30.48 19.91 8.26
CA LEU A 893 29.51 20.66 7.43
C LEU A 893 29.40 22.15 7.83
N PRO A 894 29.42 22.55 9.11
CA PRO A 894 29.34 23.95 9.50
C PRO A 894 30.48 24.82 8.99
N ILE A 895 31.64 24.24 8.67
CA ILE A 895 32.78 24.96 8.09
C ILE A 895 32.41 25.51 6.71
N TYR A 896 31.61 24.78 5.94
CA TYR A 896 31.26 25.13 4.56
C TYR A 896 29.88 25.75 4.41
N MET A 897 28.88 25.20 5.12
CA MET A 897 27.50 25.64 4.99
C MET A 897 27.20 26.80 5.93
N GLY A 898 27.98 26.98 7.00
CA GLY A 898 27.72 27.94 8.07
C GLY A 898 26.71 27.39 9.07
N ARG A 899 27.00 27.54 10.37
CA ARG A 899 26.16 26.98 11.44
C ARG A 899 24.73 27.53 11.42
N GLU A 900 24.56 28.83 11.14
CA GLU A 900 23.24 29.47 11.06
C GLU A 900 22.40 28.88 9.93
N ASN A 901 22.96 28.74 8.72
CA ASN A 901 22.26 28.11 7.60
C ASN A 901 21.91 26.65 7.90
N MET A 902 22.79 25.91 8.60
CA MET A 902 22.49 24.54 9.00
C MET A 902 21.34 24.45 10.01
N LEU A 903 21.24 25.39 10.94
CA LEU A 903 20.10 25.49 11.85
C LEU A 903 18.81 25.87 11.11
N GLU A 904 18.89 26.85 10.20
CA GLU A 904 17.75 27.31 9.39
C GLU A 904 17.15 26.18 8.54
N HIS A 905 18.00 25.33 7.96
CA HIS A 905 17.59 24.24 7.10
C HIS A 905 17.41 22.90 7.85
N GLY A 906 17.40 22.92 9.19
CA GLY A 906 17.16 21.73 10.01
C GLY A 906 18.24 20.64 9.92
N LEU A 907 19.45 20.96 9.47
CA LEU A 907 20.61 20.05 9.48
C LEU A 907 21.33 20.05 10.84
N LEU A 908 21.07 21.06 11.66
CA LEU A 908 21.44 21.15 13.07
C LEU A 908 20.22 21.53 13.89
N HIS A 909 20.20 21.15 15.17
CA HIS A 909 19.11 21.49 16.08
C HIS A 909 19.65 22.26 17.28
N SER A 910 18.98 23.35 17.67
CA SER A 910 19.33 24.18 18.82
C SER A 910 18.85 23.60 20.16
N VAL A 911 17.86 22.71 20.12
CA VAL A 911 17.25 22.06 21.29
C VAL A 911 17.02 20.58 20.96
N ALA A 912 17.65 19.69 21.73
CA ALA A 912 17.31 18.27 21.73
C ALA A 912 16.15 18.02 22.69
N ASP A 913 15.48 16.87 22.59
CA ASP A 913 14.43 16.51 23.57
C ASP A 913 15.01 16.40 25.00
N ALA A 914 14.14 16.19 26.00
CA ALA A 914 14.57 16.09 27.40
C ALA A 914 15.59 14.96 27.67
N GLY A 915 15.77 14.02 26.75
CA GLY A 915 16.77 12.95 26.79
C GLY A 915 18.01 13.19 25.91
N GLY A 916 18.13 14.34 25.25
CA GLY A 916 19.23 14.65 24.35
C GLY A 916 19.10 14.06 22.94
N PHE A 917 17.92 13.57 22.56
CA PHE A 917 17.67 12.97 21.24
C PHE A 917 17.08 13.96 20.24
N ILE A 918 17.46 13.80 18.98
CA ILE A 918 16.78 14.40 17.83
C ILE A 918 15.76 13.38 17.31
N ARG A 919 14.50 13.80 17.15
CA ARG A 919 13.37 12.94 16.75
C ARG A 919 12.63 13.51 15.55
N ASP A 920 13.37 13.74 14.47
CA ASP A 920 12.90 14.30 13.22
C ASP A 920 12.88 13.28 12.07
N TYR A 921 13.09 12.00 12.39
CA TYR A 921 13.00 10.92 11.41
C TYR A 921 11.64 10.94 10.70
N ASN A 922 11.69 11.11 9.38
CA ASN A 922 10.53 11.11 8.51
C ASN A 922 10.62 9.93 7.53
N PRO A 923 9.76 8.89 7.64
CA PRO A 923 9.81 7.74 6.73
C PRO A 923 9.37 8.09 5.30
N LEU A 924 8.77 9.27 5.08
CA LEU A 924 8.33 9.72 3.76
C LEU A 924 9.46 10.42 2.97
N GLU A 925 10.54 10.85 3.63
CA GLU A 925 11.65 11.51 2.95
C GLU A 925 12.44 10.53 2.09
N ASP A 926 12.56 10.85 0.81
CA ASP A 926 13.43 10.12 -0.11
C ASP A 926 14.87 10.59 0.06
N ALA A 927 15.61 9.84 0.87
CA ALA A 927 17.04 10.04 1.10
C ALA A 927 17.91 9.68 -0.11
N THR A 928 17.35 9.17 -1.22
CA THR A 928 18.13 8.84 -2.42
C THR A 928 18.88 10.06 -2.91
N VAL A 929 20.20 9.93 -3.03
CA VAL A 929 21.07 11.02 -3.50
C VAL A 929 20.58 11.49 -4.87
N SER A 930 20.48 12.81 -5.03
CA SER A 930 20.12 13.37 -6.32
C SER A 930 21.30 13.33 -7.29
N ASN A 931 21.04 13.12 -8.57
CA ASN A 931 22.04 13.07 -9.63
C ASN A 931 22.83 14.40 -9.70
N ALA A 932 22.14 15.53 -9.53
CA ALA A 932 22.78 16.85 -9.48
C ALA A 932 23.73 17.00 -8.28
N PHE A 933 23.36 16.44 -7.13
CA PHE A 933 24.23 16.43 -5.95
C PHE A 933 25.48 15.58 -6.17
N GLY A 934 25.31 14.30 -6.53
CA GLY A 934 26.41 13.34 -6.65
C GLY A 934 27.37 13.59 -7.83
N THR A 935 26.85 14.17 -8.92
CA THR A 935 27.63 14.41 -10.16
C THR A 935 28.25 15.80 -10.20
N ALA A 936 27.62 16.83 -9.61
CA ALA A 936 28.07 18.22 -9.72
C ALA A 936 28.32 18.89 -8.37
N ALA A 937 27.26 19.13 -7.57
CA ALA A 937 27.36 20.02 -6.41
C ALA A 937 28.38 19.53 -5.36
N PHE A 938 28.34 18.24 -5.01
CA PHE A 938 29.26 17.68 -4.02
C PHE A 938 30.68 17.48 -4.56
N ARG A 939 30.86 17.47 -5.88
CA ARG A 939 32.18 17.36 -6.53
C ARG A 939 32.98 18.66 -6.48
N TYR A 940 32.38 19.75 -5.99
CA TYR A 940 33.05 21.02 -5.76
C TYR A 940 34.36 20.89 -4.97
N PHE A 941 34.42 19.98 -3.99
CA PHE A 941 35.62 19.72 -3.18
C PHE A 941 36.82 19.18 -3.98
N HIS A 942 36.65 18.71 -5.23
CA HIS A 942 37.77 18.29 -6.07
C HIS A 942 38.73 19.43 -6.41
N ASN A 943 38.27 20.68 -6.36
CA ASN A 943 39.13 21.86 -6.53
C ASN A 943 40.07 22.11 -5.33
N MET A 944 39.95 21.32 -4.26
CA MET A 944 40.80 21.42 -3.06
C MET A 944 41.82 20.27 -2.98
N ILE A 945 41.93 19.44 -4.02
CA ILE A 945 42.91 18.35 -4.08
C ILE A 945 44.29 18.94 -4.32
N VAL A 946 45.22 18.67 -3.41
CA VAL A 946 46.62 19.09 -3.53
C VAL A 946 47.37 18.06 -4.38
N GLY A 947 48.09 18.53 -5.41
CA GLY A 947 48.80 17.65 -6.35
C GLY A 947 50.11 17.10 -5.79
N GLN A 948 50.74 17.80 -4.85
CA GLN A 948 52.02 17.42 -4.26
C GLN A 948 51.90 17.24 -2.74
N LEU A 949 52.32 16.07 -2.25
CA LEU A 949 52.44 15.79 -0.82
C LEU A 949 53.92 15.86 -0.42
N GLU A 950 54.30 16.90 0.31
CA GLU A 950 55.65 17.00 0.86
C GLU A 950 55.79 16.09 2.08
N LEU A 951 56.45 14.95 1.90
CA LEU A 951 56.92 14.16 3.02
C LEU A 951 58.11 14.90 3.64
N SER A 952 57.87 15.67 4.71
CA SER A 952 58.98 16.24 5.48
C SER A 952 59.76 15.08 6.10
N VAL A 953 60.85 14.67 5.46
CA VAL A 953 61.83 13.78 6.07
C VAL A 953 62.51 14.59 7.17
N GLY A 954 61.93 14.52 8.37
CA GLY A 954 62.53 15.00 9.60
C GLY A 954 63.77 14.17 9.91
N LEU A 955 64.89 14.57 9.32
CA LEU A 955 66.26 14.17 9.62
C LEU A 955 66.70 14.51 11.07
N ALA A 956 65.77 14.70 12.01
CA ALA A 956 66.05 15.15 13.38
C ALA A 956 65.65 14.17 14.49
N MET A 957 64.94 13.07 14.24
CA MET A 957 64.60 12.09 15.30
C MET A 957 65.21 10.68 15.11
N VAL A 958 65.90 10.42 13.99
CA VAL A 958 66.54 9.11 13.75
C VAL A 958 67.90 8.95 14.46
N ARG A 959 68.41 9.99 15.14
CA ARG A 959 69.68 9.90 15.88
C ARG A 959 69.58 9.61 17.39
N GLU A 960 68.41 9.68 18.01
CA GLU A 960 68.24 9.36 19.45
C GLU A 960 67.62 7.98 19.70
N ALA A 961 67.14 7.27 18.67
CA ALA A 961 66.57 5.92 18.82
C ALA A 961 67.51 4.78 18.38
N LEU A 962 68.74 5.10 17.98
CA LEU A 962 69.80 4.13 17.63
C LEU A 962 71.09 4.29 18.47
N SER A 963 70.95 4.78 19.69
CA SER A 963 71.88 4.57 20.83
C SER A 963 71.07 4.05 22.01
#